data_AF-A0A7G9B609-F1
#
_entry.id   AF-A0A7G9B609-F1
#
_cell.length_a   1.000
_cell.length_b   1.000
_cell.length_c   1.000
_cell.angle_alpha   90.00
_cell.angle_beta   90.00
_cell.angle_gamma   90.00
#
_symmetry.space_group_name_H-M   'P 1'
#
loop_
_entity.id
_entity.type
_entity.pdbx_description
1 polymer ?
#
loop_
_entity_poly.entity_id
_entity_poly.type
_entity_poly.pdbx_seq_one_letter_code
_entity_poly.pdbx_strand_id
1 'polypeptide(L)'
;MKKRVGIKRIVSFCLTLVLVCGLVTVQSTAAALSDIKGHWAEEAIRSGVNAGYISGYQDGTFRPDNPVSRSEFSKMLNQALGLSNTVSISFSDIRSSDWCYSELQKAVSAGYIAGYTDGTFRPNQTITRQESALMLSRVVTLPASVSSSKVFADSSSIGDWARDGVDIIYTKGYMKGDGNNKFNPNAKMTRAQVAQVIYLLLKGENVVSDSTVSISSAVTRSNTLYANNVTVTDDTGSGAVTLRNSRVLGALTVNGGSMVTLYDTNVNYLAASKEDAAIYATGNSSVKETVVKNGVTLSESSLTGDGFQNVTLTGSSLASSTVKLSGTFDKLTVQSSTVINHSSGKIAAMNLTSKTNTVIQKGTITALTVDKAAAGTTISLAKGVSVGTATMNGLTTFYGEGTISTAVENVNGITYETQPGKITNNADKDQNGILQPTVVPSKGAGSVDPSATISLVFDEAIYNSSGNSVSNSYIENSVVELRRGSSSGTKVNFSAYVSGRTVTVTPDSELATGTTYYVVVKGGTLKNSAGQRNTEYTSYFGTKSASTTLSPTVSPSNASTGVAISSAITLTFHDVLFNSSGNTLTTSYVEGSVVELRRGSTSGALVSYTASISSDKKTITIRPDEDLATNTTYYVIVASSKLKNSDGATNPKVTSYFTTGTSTTLTPSVSPTNGRTSVSKTTSITLSFDEAIYEDVGVTLTASYIRNSVVELHKDSTTGESLAYTATISSNKRTITIKPNVALADDTTYYVVVNKGTLVNENGSSNGRFVSKFSTGKTVETDIVVSPEDKAVNVSAGSPITVTFGSPVYRSGYTTLKPSYVESTAIELRRGSTSGSKVDFTASVSNDGKTVTIQPYNDLELNTKYYVVVVSGTLEYEDGSNVGSFSSYFTTEDSNPLNIAVDTENDVSSTSAVFSVQSDVEGKLTVTYSGGGKTTTLVSNITTKANEARRFELSDLKAGTSYTIRATLVYNGLTYTKSQSFSTTSSSVTSTLKEMRLIADPDVYSIIDTATTTTSYTVYPTAAVGAKLTMLPTEDSVSSIEYKIGTSSSTPYIQLDRDSDGYYTISNLDFAKGETMTIQIKVTAENSSYTRTYTVKIICNY
;
A
#
# COMPACT_ATOMS: atom_id res chain seq x y z
N MET A 1 -26.23 88.06 39.59
CA MET A 1 -26.46 89.41 39.01
C MET A 1 -26.57 89.26 37.50
N LYS A 2 -27.79 89.32 36.95
CA LYS A 2 -28.42 90.50 36.30
C LYS A 2 -27.98 90.71 34.84
N LYS A 3 -28.96 90.52 33.93
CA LYS A 3 -29.37 91.42 32.82
C LYS A 3 -28.35 91.61 31.66
N ARG A 4 -28.70 91.83 30.39
CA ARG A 4 -29.96 92.11 29.68
C ARG A 4 -29.66 92.00 28.17
N VAL A 5 -30.59 91.40 27.44
CA VAL A 5 -31.15 91.81 26.14
C VAL A 5 -30.27 92.70 25.23
N GLY A 6 -29.89 92.13 24.08
CA GLY A 6 -29.36 92.84 22.93
C GLY A 6 -29.21 91.97 21.68
N ILE A 7 -30.13 91.03 21.41
CA ILE A 7 -30.05 90.11 20.25
C ILE A 7 -31.39 90.10 19.50
N LYS A 8 -31.76 91.22 18.86
CA LYS A 8 -32.80 91.26 17.81
C LYS A 8 -32.58 92.51 16.94
N ARG A 9 -31.67 92.42 15.94
CA ARG A 9 -31.72 93.17 14.65
C ARG A 9 -30.56 92.92 13.68
N ILE A 10 -29.57 92.07 14.01
CA ILE A 10 -28.60 91.51 13.03
C ILE A 10 -29.03 90.10 12.54
N VAL A 11 -30.22 89.63 12.96
CA VAL A 11 -30.75 88.29 12.70
C VAL A 11 -31.53 88.20 11.36
N SER A 12 -31.62 89.28 10.57
CA SER A 12 -32.48 89.30 9.36
C SER A 12 -31.75 89.45 8.02
N PHE A 13 -30.42 89.57 8.00
CA PHE A 13 -29.64 89.64 6.74
C PHE A 13 -28.64 88.47 6.56
N CYS A 14 -28.28 87.75 7.62
CA CYS A 14 -27.55 86.47 7.52
C CYS A 14 -28.48 85.24 7.41
N LEU A 15 -29.79 85.41 7.61
CA LEU A 15 -30.76 84.30 7.61
C LEU A 15 -31.26 83.92 6.20
N THR A 16 -30.96 84.72 5.18
CA THR A 16 -31.25 84.40 3.77
C THR A 16 -30.04 83.87 3.00
N LEU A 17 -28.80 84.02 3.51
CA LEU A 17 -27.61 83.39 2.93
C LEU A 17 -27.30 81.99 3.53
N VAL A 18 -27.76 81.73 4.75
CA VAL A 18 -27.62 80.41 5.40
C VAL A 18 -28.72 79.41 4.98
N LEU A 19 -29.80 79.87 4.34
CA LEU A 19 -30.87 78.99 3.82
C LEU A 19 -30.60 78.41 2.42
N VAL A 20 -29.50 78.79 1.75
CA VAL A 20 -29.10 78.27 0.42
C VAL A 20 -27.82 77.40 0.49
N CYS A 21 -27.19 77.25 1.66
CA CYS A 21 -25.94 76.49 1.82
C CYS A 21 -26.10 75.20 2.65
N GLY A 22 -27.33 74.70 2.80
CA GLY A 22 -27.67 73.55 3.64
C GLY A 22 -28.33 72.42 2.88
N LEU A 23 -27.77 72.00 1.74
CA LEU A 23 -28.11 70.75 1.02
C LEU A 23 -27.02 70.44 -0.01
N VAL A 24 -25.77 70.30 0.44
CA VAL A 24 -24.85 69.43 -0.28
C VAL A 24 -24.91 68.10 0.45
N THR A 25 -25.85 67.25 0.04
CA THR A 25 -25.61 65.82 0.15
C THR A 25 -24.31 65.60 -0.62
N VAL A 26 -23.21 65.34 0.09
CA VAL A 26 -22.05 64.72 -0.55
C VAL A 26 -22.53 63.32 -0.92
N GLN A 27 -23.18 63.20 -2.07
CA GLN A 27 -23.21 61.95 -2.80
C GLN A 27 -21.74 61.63 -3.04
N SER A 28 -21.19 60.72 -2.24
CA SER A 28 -19.94 60.05 -2.57
C SER A 28 -20.18 59.32 -3.88
N THR A 29 -20.02 60.01 -5.00
CA THR A 29 -19.82 59.35 -6.29
C THR A 29 -18.54 58.55 -6.11
N ALA A 30 -18.67 57.22 -6.07
CA ALA A 30 -17.51 56.33 -6.15
C ALA A 30 -16.70 56.81 -7.37
N ALA A 31 -15.48 57.31 -7.13
CA ALA A 31 -14.65 57.87 -8.17
C ALA A 31 -14.55 56.85 -9.32
N ALA A 32 -14.93 57.26 -10.53
CA ALA A 32 -14.88 56.37 -11.68
C ALA A 32 -13.43 55.93 -11.89
N LEU A 33 -13.15 54.65 -11.68
CA LEU A 33 -11.82 54.07 -11.86
C LEU A 33 -11.42 54.18 -13.34
N SER A 34 -10.29 54.83 -13.59
CA SER A 34 -9.85 55.21 -14.93
C SER A 34 -9.26 54.07 -15.76
N ASP A 35 -8.76 53.03 -15.10
CA ASP A 35 -7.91 51.96 -15.67
C ASP A 35 -8.61 50.59 -15.76
N ILE A 36 -9.91 50.52 -15.52
CA ILE A 36 -10.68 49.25 -15.56
C ILE A 36 -11.58 49.11 -16.79
N LYS A 37 -11.75 50.16 -17.58
CA LYS A 37 -12.67 50.15 -18.73
C LYS A 37 -12.17 49.17 -19.80
N GLY A 38 -13.01 48.20 -20.17
CA GLY A 38 -12.68 47.15 -21.13
C GLY A 38 -11.78 46.04 -20.57
N HIS A 39 -11.41 46.10 -19.29
CA HIS A 39 -10.66 45.05 -18.62
C HIS A 39 -11.59 43.85 -18.32
N TRP A 40 -11.09 42.62 -18.47
CA TRP A 40 -11.92 41.41 -18.30
C TRP A 40 -12.57 41.27 -16.91
N ALA A 41 -11.92 41.84 -15.88
CA ALA A 41 -12.42 41.87 -14.50
C ALA A 41 -13.25 43.12 -14.15
N GLU A 42 -13.60 43.97 -15.12
CA GLU A 42 -14.26 45.26 -14.88
C GLU A 42 -15.52 45.12 -14.02
N GLU A 43 -16.38 44.16 -14.35
CA GLU A 43 -17.63 43.92 -13.62
C GLU A 43 -17.38 43.55 -12.15
N ALA A 44 -16.46 42.61 -11.91
CA ALA A 44 -16.10 42.18 -10.56
C ALA A 44 -15.50 43.33 -9.74
N ILE A 45 -14.62 44.13 -10.35
CA ILE A 45 -14.01 45.29 -9.70
C ILE A 45 -15.07 46.34 -9.36
N ARG A 46 -15.96 46.68 -10.29
CA ARG A 46 -17.06 47.64 -10.04
C ARG A 46 -18.00 47.13 -8.95
N SER A 47 -18.36 45.86 -8.99
CA SER A 47 -19.20 45.23 -7.96
C SER A 47 -18.57 45.38 -6.58
N GLY A 48 -17.28 45.07 -6.45
CA GLY A 48 -16.61 45.14 -5.17
C GLY A 48 -16.37 46.54 -4.64
N VAL A 49 -16.10 47.51 -5.51
CA VAL A 49 -16.00 48.93 -5.12
C VAL A 49 -17.35 49.45 -4.66
N ASN A 50 -18.43 49.13 -5.40
CA ASN A 50 -19.78 49.56 -5.05
C ASN A 50 -20.26 48.94 -3.73
N ALA A 51 -19.88 47.68 -3.47
CA ALA A 51 -20.15 46.98 -2.21
C ALA A 51 -19.19 47.37 -1.08
N GLY A 52 -18.15 48.17 -1.36
CA GLY A 52 -17.23 48.73 -0.37
C GLY A 52 -16.18 47.77 0.19
N TYR A 53 -16.00 46.57 -0.38
CA TYR A 53 -15.03 45.58 0.10
C TYR A 53 -13.68 45.60 -0.63
N ILE A 54 -13.57 46.37 -1.70
CA ILE A 54 -12.30 46.73 -2.35
C ILE A 54 -12.31 48.22 -2.67
N SER A 55 -11.13 48.84 -2.71
CA SER A 55 -10.99 50.25 -3.04
C SER A 55 -9.90 50.46 -4.11
N GLY A 56 -10.08 51.51 -4.91
CA GLY A 56 -9.02 52.06 -5.74
C GLY A 56 -8.00 52.86 -4.93
N TYR A 57 -6.97 53.34 -5.60
CA TYR A 57 -5.97 54.26 -5.08
C TYR A 57 -6.49 55.70 -5.13
N GLN A 58 -5.86 56.59 -4.36
CA GLN A 58 -6.24 58.01 -4.30
C GLN A 58 -6.09 58.72 -5.66
N ASP A 59 -5.28 58.18 -6.56
CA ASP A 59 -5.06 58.69 -7.93
C ASP A 59 -6.19 58.32 -8.92
N GLY A 60 -7.25 57.62 -8.46
CA GLY A 60 -8.37 57.21 -9.30
C GLY A 60 -8.10 55.96 -10.15
N THR A 61 -7.05 55.20 -9.85
CA THR A 61 -6.74 53.90 -10.48
C THR A 61 -7.09 52.72 -9.56
N PHE A 62 -7.32 51.54 -10.12
CA PHE A 62 -7.45 50.28 -9.38
C PHE A 62 -6.19 49.41 -9.42
N ARG A 63 -5.40 49.53 -10.50
CA ARG A 63 -4.21 48.76 -10.83
C ARG A 63 -4.51 47.26 -10.92
N PRO A 64 -5.34 46.82 -11.88
CA PRO A 64 -5.87 45.45 -11.95
C PRO A 64 -4.78 44.37 -12.02
N ASP A 65 -3.65 44.64 -12.67
CA ASP A 65 -2.57 43.67 -12.87
C ASP A 65 -1.52 43.65 -11.75
N ASN A 66 -1.64 44.54 -10.76
CA ASN A 66 -0.71 44.56 -9.64
C ASN A 66 -0.87 43.29 -8.78
N PRO A 67 0.23 42.69 -8.31
CA PRO A 67 0.19 41.54 -7.40
C PRO A 67 -0.42 41.93 -6.05
N VAL A 68 -1.08 40.96 -5.40
CA VAL A 68 -1.71 41.13 -4.07
C VAL A 68 -0.89 40.43 -3.00
N SER A 69 -0.57 41.13 -1.91
CA SER A 69 0.06 40.53 -0.73
C SER A 69 -0.93 39.67 0.06
N ARG A 70 -0.42 38.72 0.86
CA ARG A 70 -1.25 37.88 1.74
C ARG A 70 -2.13 38.70 2.68
N SER A 71 -1.60 39.78 3.26
CA SER A 71 -2.38 40.67 4.14
C SER A 71 -3.49 41.43 3.39
N GLU A 72 -3.23 41.88 2.16
CA GLU A 72 -4.25 42.55 1.35
C GLU A 72 -5.35 41.58 0.93
N PHE A 73 -5.00 40.35 0.53
CA PHE A 73 -5.98 39.30 0.23
C PHE A 73 -6.92 39.04 1.41
N SER A 74 -6.36 38.87 2.62
CA SER A 74 -7.16 38.69 3.84
C SER A 74 -8.08 39.86 4.12
N LYS A 75 -7.59 41.10 3.97
CA LYS A 75 -8.42 42.30 4.15
C LYS A 75 -9.59 42.32 3.15
N MET A 76 -9.33 42.09 1.87
CA MET A 76 -10.37 42.10 0.82
C MET A 76 -11.43 41.02 1.11
N LEU A 77 -11.01 39.81 1.49
CA LEU A 77 -11.92 38.72 1.82
C LEU A 77 -12.73 38.98 3.10
N ASN A 78 -12.09 39.49 4.16
CA ASN A 78 -12.77 39.87 5.41
C ASN A 78 -13.86 40.91 5.17
N GLN A 79 -13.54 41.95 4.41
CA GLN A 79 -14.49 43.02 4.08
C GLN A 79 -15.63 42.49 3.22
N ALA A 80 -15.34 41.61 2.26
CA ALA A 80 -16.35 41.03 1.37
C ALA A 80 -17.38 40.17 2.11
N LEU A 81 -16.92 39.42 3.12
CA LEU A 81 -17.79 38.56 3.93
C LEU A 81 -18.45 39.29 5.10
N GLY A 82 -17.97 40.47 5.48
CA GLY A 82 -18.43 41.19 6.67
C GLY A 82 -17.93 40.57 7.98
N LEU A 83 -16.69 40.07 8.01
CA LEU A 83 -16.11 39.48 9.23
C LEU A 83 -15.84 40.52 10.30
N SER A 84 -16.34 40.25 11.50
CA SER A 84 -16.27 41.17 12.65
C SER A 84 -15.64 40.56 13.90
N ASN A 85 -15.72 39.23 14.08
CA ASN A 85 -15.11 38.54 15.21
C ASN A 85 -13.58 38.61 15.17
N THR A 86 -12.95 38.73 16.33
CA THR A 86 -11.48 38.78 16.46
C THR A 86 -11.01 37.87 17.58
N VAL A 87 -9.83 37.27 17.41
CA VAL A 87 -9.10 36.57 18.47
C VAL A 87 -7.70 37.15 18.64
N SER A 88 -7.06 36.90 19.77
CA SER A 88 -5.64 37.23 19.96
C SER A 88 -4.78 36.38 19.04
N ILE A 89 -3.77 36.99 18.41
CA ILE A 89 -2.82 36.33 17.51
C ILE A 89 -1.38 36.59 17.97
N SER A 90 -0.45 35.71 17.59
CA SER A 90 0.95 35.80 18.02
C SER A 90 1.91 35.35 16.91
N PHE A 91 1.80 35.96 15.73
CA PHE A 91 2.78 35.76 14.65
C PHE A 91 4.05 36.56 14.93
N SER A 92 5.21 35.94 14.77
CA SER A 92 6.51 36.55 15.12
C SER A 92 6.89 37.75 14.24
N ASP A 93 6.30 37.83 13.04
CA ASP A 93 6.53 38.89 12.05
C ASP A 93 5.39 39.91 11.97
N ILE A 94 4.43 39.89 12.91
CA ILE A 94 3.32 40.85 12.99
C ILE A 94 3.32 41.52 14.37
N ARG A 95 3.24 42.85 14.36
CA ARG A 95 3.09 43.67 15.57
C ARG A 95 1.64 44.16 15.70
N SER A 96 1.20 44.42 16.93
CA SER A 96 -0.15 44.97 17.19
C SER A 96 -0.39 46.35 16.55
N SER A 97 0.67 47.08 16.21
CA SER A 97 0.63 48.36 15.51
C SER A 97 0.51 48.25 13.99
N ASP A 98 0.70 47.05 13.41
CA ASP A 98 0.67 46.88 11.95
C ASP A 98 -0.75 47.04 11.41
N TRP A 99 -0.91 47.68 10.26
CA TRP A 99 -2.22 47.98 9.68
C TRP A 99 -3.07 46.73 9.44
N CYS A 100 -2.42 45.58 9.17
CA CYS A 100 -3.09 44.31 8.91
C CYS A 100 -3.43 43.52 10.17
N TYR A 101 -2.95 43.94 11.36
CA TYR A 101 -3.10 43.16 12.60
C TYR A 101 -4.56 42.78 12.86
N SER A 102 -5.47 43.77 12.84
CA SER A 102 -6.90 43.53 13.08
C SER A 102 -7.55 42.62 12.02
N GLU A 103 -7.11 42.72 10.76
CA GLU A 103 -7.60 41.86 9.68
C GLU A 103 -7.12 40.41 9.85
N LEU A 104 -5.90 40.22 10.35
CA LEU A 104 -5.39 38.88 10.66
C LEU A 104 -6.08 38.30 11.90
N GLN A 105 -6.44 39.11 12.90
CA GLN A 105 -7.25 38.64 14.04
C GLN A 105 -8.61 38.10 13.58
N LYS A 106 -9.26 38.76 12.62
CA LYS A 106 -10.51 38.29 12.03
C LYS A 106 -10.31 37.01 11.24
N ALA A 107 -9.25 36.95 10.43
CA ALA A 107 -8.98 35.81 9.58
C ALA A 107 -8.65 34.53 10.37
N VAL A 108 -7.92 34.68 11.47
CA VAL A 108 -7.64 33.58 12.42
C VAL A 108 -8.91 33.21 13.17
N SER A 109 -9.72 34.19 13.61
CA SER A 109 -11.02 33.92 14.25
C SER A 109 -11.96 33.13 13.34
N ALA A 110 -11.97 33.45 12.05
CA ALA A 110 -12.75 32.76 11.02
C ALA A 110 -12.12 31.42 10.57
N GLY A 111 -10.96 31.05 11.13
CA GLY A 111 -10.34 29.74 10.95
C GLY A 111 -9.81 29.44 9.55
N TYR A 112 -9.70 30.45 8.67
CA TYR A 112 -9.19 30.28 7.31
C TYR A 112 -7.68 30.58 7.19
N ILE A 113 -7.06 31.13 8.23
CA ILE A 113 -5.60 31.33 8.37
C ILE A 113 -5.08 30.68 9.65
N ALA A 114 -3.92 30.04 9.57
CA ALA A 114 -3.18 29.50 10.73
C ALA A 114 -1.72 29.99 10.83
N GLY A 115 -1.18 30.66 9.80
CA GLY A 115 0.25 30.97 9.69
C GLY A 115 1.08 29.80 9.16
N TYR A 116 2.40 30.00 9.09
CA TYR A 116 3.38 28.97 8.73
C TYR A 116 3.88 28.25 9.99
N THR A 117 4.49 27.08 9.78
CA THR A 117 5.05 26.25 10.86
C THR A 117 6.20 26.92 11.62
N ASP A 118 6.83 27.93 11.03
CA ASP A 118 7.86 28.78 11.66
C ASP A 118 7.28 29.90 12.55
N GLY A 119 5.95 29.96 12.70
CA GLY A 119 5.26 30.97 13.50
C GLY A 119 5.12 32.34 12.82
N THR A 120 5.38 32.44 11.51
CA THR A 120 5.21 33.67 10.72
C THR A 120 3.89 33.68 9.93
N PHE A 121 3.43 34.86 9.50
CA PHE A 121 2.32 35.02 8.55
C PHE A 121 2.79 35.43 7.13
N ARG A 122 3.90 36.17 7.06
CA ARG A 122 4.51 36.77 5.86
C ARG A 122 3.57 37.75 5.16
N PRO A 123 3.19 38.87 5.83
CA PRO A 123 2.10 39.74 5.38
C PRO A 123 2.34 40.33 3.99
N ASN A 124 3.56 40.78 3.72
CA ASN A 124 3.95 41.46 2.48
C ASN A 124 4.30 40.49 1.33
N GLN A 125 4.33 39.17 1.60
CA GLN A 125 4.59 38.19 0.54
C GLN A 125 3.40 38.13 -0.41
N THR A 126 3.66 38.19 -1.71
CA THR A 126 2.62 38.03 -2.73
C THR A 126 2.01 36.63 -2.69
N ILE A 127 0.68 36.57 -2.59
CA ILE A 127 -0.07 35.33 -2.49
C ILE A 127 -0.09 34.58 -3.83
N THR A 128 0.12 33.27 -3.76
CA THR A 128 0.02 32.35 -4.91
C THR A 128 -1.40 31.84 -5.09
N ARG A 129 -1.71 31.34 -6.28
CA ARG A 129 -3.02 30.76 -6.59
C ARG A 129 -3.39 29.59 -5.69
N GLN A 130 -2.43 28.70 -5.37
CA GLN A 130 -2.70 27.56 -4.48
C GLN A 130 -2.92 27.97 -3.01
N GLU A 131 -2.20 28.99 -2.51
CA GLU A 131 -2.44 29.53 -1.17
C GLU A 131 -3.83 30.17 -1.06
N SER A 132 -4.22 30.96 -2.06
CA SER A 132 -5.55 31.56 -2.11
C SER A 132 -6.66 30.51 -2.18
N ALA A 133 -6.48 29.47 -3.00
CA ALA A 133 -7.44 28.36 -3.09
C ALA A 133 -7.64 27.66 -1.74
N LEU A 134 -6.54 27.39 -1.01
CA LEU A 134 -6.65 26.81 0.34
C LEU A 134 -7.33 27.74 1.34
N MET A 135 -7.05 29.05 1.29
CA MET A 135 -7.70 30.01 2.19
C MET A 135 -9.19 30.11 1.90
N LEU A 136 -9.58 30.14 0.62
CA LEU A 136 -10.99 30.20 0.21
C LEU A 136 -11.73 28.90 0.50
N SER A 137 -11.09 27.73 0.35
CA SER A 137 -11.74 26.45 0.63
C SER A 137 -12.15 26.31 2.10
N ARG A 138 -11.45 27.03 2.99
CA ARG A 138 -11.77 27.13 4.42
C ARG A 138 -12.86 28.16 4.73
N VAL A 139 -13.36 28.89 3.72
CA VAL A 139 -14.44 29.86 3.85
C VAL A 139 -15.74 29.33 3.28
N VAL A 140 -15.70 28.65 2.14
CA VAL A 140 -16.90 28.25 1.38
C VAL A 140 -17.65 27.07 1.99
N THR A 141 -18.92 26.90 1.65
CA THR A 141 -19.63 25.63 1.91
C THR A 141 -19.04 24.51 1.05
N LEU A 142 -19.20 23.25 1.46
CA LEU A 142 -18.64 22.13 0.69
C LEU A 142 -19.50 21.82 -0.55
N PRO A 143 -18.90 21.44 -1.69
CA PRO A 143 -19.67 20.94 -2.83
C PRO A 143 -20.17 19.51 -2.53
N ALA A 144 -21.31 19.13 -3.11
CA ALA A 144 -21.91 17.80 -2.91
C ALA A 144 -21.01 16.63 -3.41
N SER A 145 -20.15 16.92 -4.39
CA SER A 145 -19.08 16.03 -4.85
C SER A 145 -17.87 16.89 -5.18
N VAL A 146 -16.67 16.37 -4.98
CA VAL A 146 -15.42 17.09 -5.25
C VAL A 146 -14.78 16.53 -6.52
N SER A 147 -14.51 17.40 -7.50
CA SER A 147 -13.77 17.05 -8.71
C SER A 147 -12.27 17.15 -8.46
N SER A 148 -11.51 16.14 -8.87
CA SER A 148 -10.07 16.12 -8.68
C SER A 148 -9.36 17.14 -9.57
N SER A 149 -8.47 17.95 -9.00
CA SER A 149 -7.56 18.84 -9.75
C SER A 149 -6.51 18.09 -10.58
N LYS A 150 -6.45 16.75 -10.50
CA LYS A 150 -5.59 15.90 -11.36
C LYS A 150 -5.89 16.05 -12.85
N VAL A 151 -7.03 16.66 -13.21
CA VAL A 151 -7.34 17.04 -14.60
C VAL A 151 -6.33 18.02 -15.18
N PHE A 152 -5.68 18.85 -14.35
CA PHE A 152 -4.70 19.83 -14.82
C PHE A 152 -3.34 19.17 -15.11
N ALA A 153 -2.73 19.56 -16.23
CA ALA A 153 -1.43 19.08 -16.69
C ALA A 153 -0.29 19.38 -15.71
N ASP A 154 -0.43 20.43 -14.88
CA ASP A 154 0.52 20.82 -13.84
C ASP A 154 0.07 20.43 -12.43
N SER A 155 -0.84 19.46 -12.29
CA SER A 155 -1.37 18.99 -11.00
C SER A 155 -0.30 18.45 -10.04
N SER A 156 0.85 18.02 -10.55
CA SER A 156 2.04 17.63 -9.76
C SER A 156 2.75 18.82 -9.12
N SER A 157 2.54 20.04 -9.62
CA SER A 157 3.08 21.28 -9.05
C SER A 157 2.21 21.85 -7.93
N ILE A 158 1.00 21.32 -7.73
CA ILE A 158 0.14 21.65 -6.60
C ILE A 158 0.71 20.94 -5.38
N GLY A 159 1.09 21.70 -4.35
CA GLY A 159 1.57 21.11 -3.10
C GLY A 159 0.48 20.26 -2.45
N ASP A 160 0.85 19.13 -1.86
CA ASP A 160 -0.13 18.21 -1.27
C ASP A 160 -0.97 18.90 -0.18
N TRP A 161 -0.38 19.84 0.56
CA TRP A 161 -1.05 20.66 1.56
C TRP A 161 -2.14 21.59 0.99
N ALA A 162 -2.12 21.88 -0.31
CA ALA A 162 -3.08 22.75 -0.99
C ALA A 162 -4.12 21.99 -1.82
N ARG A 163 -3.90 20.70 -2.08
CA ARG A 163 -4.61 19.92 -3.09
C ARG A 163 -6.12 19.90 -2.86
N ASP A 164 -6.58 19.56 -1.67
CA ASP A 164 -8.01 19.54 -1.33
C ASP A 164 -8.64 20.93 -1.47
N GLY A 165 -7.87 21.98 -1.12
CA GLY A 165 -8.31 23.35 -1.29
C GLY A 165 -8.50 23.74 -2.76
N VAL A 166 -7.57 23.32 -3.62
CA VAL A 166 -7.69 23.51 -5.07
C VAL A 166 -8.89 22.73 -5.61
N ASP A 167 -9.06 21.47 -5.23
CA ASP A 167 -10.16 20.62 -5.68
C ASP A 167 -11.54 21.23 -5.33
N ILE A 168 -11.72 21.69 -4.09
CA ILE A 168 -12.96 22.34 -3.62
C ILE A 168 -13.24 23.61 -4.43
N ILE A 169 -12.26 24.50 -4.56
CA ILE A 169 -12.46 25.81 -5.20
C ILE A 169 -12.59 25.69 -6.72
N TYR A 170 -11.93 24.72 -7.33
CA TYR A 170 -12.12 24.36 -8.72
C TYR A 170 -13.54 23.83 -8.97
N THR A 171 -13.99 22.90 -8.13
CA THR A 171 -15.34 22.31 -8.22
C THR A 171 -16.44 23.37 -8.06
N LYS A 172 -16.25 24.31 -7.12
CA LYS A 172 -17.15 25.46 -6.93
C LYS A 172 -17.10 26.46 -8.10
N GLY A 173 -16.12 26.35 -8.98
CA GLY A 173 -15.95 27.21 -10.16
C GLY A 173 -15.41 28.60 -9.84
N TYR A 174 -14.93 28.84 -8.62
CA TYR A 174 -14.43 30.15 -8.19
C TYR A 174 -13.00 30.41 -8.69
N MET A 175 -12.18 29.35 -8.86
CA MET A 175 -10.92 29.41 -9.59
C MET A 175 -10.91 28.36 -10.69
N LYS A 176 -10.51 28.75 -11.89
CA LYS A 176 -10.40 27.87 -13.07
C LYS A 176 -8.95 27.81 -13.56
N GLY A 177 -8.65 26.83 -14.40
CA GLY A 177 -7.37 26.78 -15.13
C GLY A 177 -7.23 27.93 -16.13
N ASP A 178 -6.05 28.06 -16.72
CA ASP A 178 -5.69 29.13 -17.66
C ASP A 178 -6.22 28.94 -19.10
N GLY A 179 -7.00 27.89 -19.34
CA GLY A 179 -7.49 27.52 -20.68
C GLY A 179 -6.57 26.57 -21.45
N ASN A 180 -5.31 26.40 -21.03
CA ASN A 180 -4.34 25.45 -21.60
C ASN A 180 -4.20 24.19 -20.73
N ASN A 181 -5.27 23.84 -20.03
CA ASN A 181 -5.31 22.75 -19.06
C ASN A 181 -4.28 22.86 -17.91
N LYS A 182 -3.90 24.07 -17.48
CA LYS A 182 -3.02 24.28 -16.31
C LYS A 182 -3.70 25.10 -15.22
N PHE A 183 -3.48 24.75 -13.95
CA PHE A 183 -3.95 25.52 -12.81
C PHE A 183 -3.02 26.69 -12.44
N ASN A 184 -1.72 26.55 -12.71
CA ASN A 184 -0.63 27.45 -12.36
C ASN A 184 -0.53 27.72 -10.83
N PRO A 185 -0.29 26.69 -10.00
CA PRO A 185 -0.38 26.79 -8.53
C PRO A 185 0.54 27.85 -7.92
N ASN A 186 1.75 28.01 -8.46
CA ASN A 186 2.76 28.95 -7.96
C ASN A 186 2.62 30.37 -8.51
N ALA A 187 1.74 30.60 -9.51
CA ALA A 187 1.58 31.92 -10.09
C ALA A 187 0.99 32.89 -9.06
N LYS A 188 1.48 34.13 -9.08
CA LYS A 188 1.05 35.20 -8.19
C LYS A 188 -0.32 35.72 -8.62
N MET A 189 -1.19 36.03 -7.65
CA MET A 189 -2.50 36.58 -7.94
C MET A 189 -2.47 38.10 -8.09
N THR A 190 -3.09 38.59 -9.17
CA THR A 190 -3.29 40.02 -9.39
C THR A 190 -4.54 40.53 -8.66
N ARG A 191 -4.65 41.85 -8.49
CA ARG A 191 -5.82 42.52 -7.88
C ARG A 191 -7.11 42.19 -8.61
N ALA A 192 -7.08 42.15 -9.94
CA ALA A 192 -8.22 41.74 -10.77
C ALA A 192 -8.62 40.29 -10.53
N GLN A 193 -7.65 39.36 -10.44
CA GLN A 193 -7.94 37.96 -10.16
C GLN A 193 -8.54 37.77 -8.76
N VAL A 194 -8.02 38.45 -7.74
CA VAL A 194 -8.60 38.38 -6.39
C VAL A 194 -10.02 38.95 -6.37
N ALA A 195 -10.25 40.11 -7.00
CA ALA A 195 -11.59 40.70 -7.12
C ALA A 195 -12.57 39.75 -7.83
N GLN A 196 -12.15 39.12 -8.93
CA GLN A 196 -12.97 38.16 -9.65
C GLN A 196 -13.34 36.95 -8.79
N VAL A 197 -12.38 36.36 -8.08
CA VAL A 197 -12.62 35.16 -7.28
C VAL A 197 -13.57 35.45 -6.12
N ILE A 198 -13.39 36.58 -5.42
CA ILE A 198 -14.30 37.02 -4.36
C ILE A 198 -15.70 37.29 -4.93
N TYR A 199 -15.80 37.95 -6.09
CA TYR A 199 -17.07 38.18 -6.76
C TYR A 199 -17.83 36.89 -7.08
N LEU A 200 -17.12 35.87 -7.62
CA LEU A 200 -17.72 34.57 -7.89
C LEU A 200 -18.16 33.84 -6.62
N LEU A 201 -17.37 33.93 -5.54
CA LEU A 201 -17.74 33.38 -4.24
C LEU A 201 -19.04 34.02 -3.73
N LEU A 202 -19.13 35.35 -3.71
CA LEU A 202 -20.31 36.06 -3.22
C LEU A 202 -21.55 35.78 -4.06
N LYS A 203 -21.39 35.48 -5.36
CA LYS A 203 -22.50 35.05 -6.22
C LYS A 203 -22.90 33.59 -6.00
N GLY A 204 -21.95 32.73 -5.67
CA GLY A 204 -22.16 31.28 -5.58
C GLY A 204 -22.54 30.78 -4.17
N GLU A 205 -22.24 31.56 -3.13
CA GLU A 205 -22.53 31.22 -1.73
C GLU A 205 -23.68 32.10 -1.19
N ASN A 206 -24.56 31.51 -0.36
CA ASN A 206 -25.53 32.28 0.41
C ASN A 206 -24.86 32.82 1.68
N VAL A 207 -24.21 34.00 1.57
CA VAL A 207 -23.46 34.61 2.66
C VAL A 207 -24.38 35.42 3.58
N VAL A 208 -24.34 35.12 4.88
CA VAL A 208 -25.03 35.89 5.92
C VAL A 208 -23.98 36.61 6.77
N SER A 209 -23.95 37.94 6.64
CA SER A 209 -22.91 38.82 7.21
C SER A 209 -23.28 39.46 8.54
N ASP A 210 -24.48 39.20 9.08
CA ASP A 210 -24.90 39.68 10.40
C ASP A 210 -23.85 39.35 11.47
N SER A 211 -23.63 40.25 12.44
CA SER A 211 -22.69 40.02 13.53
C SER A 211 -23.10 38.82 14.40
N THR A 212 -24.40 38.58 14.53
CA THR A 212 -24.97 37.39 15.17
C THR A 212 -26.31 37.04 14.54
N VAL A 213 -26.45 35.80 14.08
CA VAL A 213 -27.74 35.24 13.65
C VAL A 213 -28.38 34.49 14.82
N SER A 214 -29.54 34.98 15.26
CA SER A 214 -30.32 34.33 16.32
C SER A 214 -31.37 33.38 15.74
N ILE A 215 -31.33 32.11 16.16
CA ILE A 215 -32.34 31.10 15.87
C ILE A 215 -33.17 30.92 17.14
N SER A 216 -34.44 31.32 17.09
CA SER A 216 -35.37 31.34 18.23
C SER A 216 -36.56 30.38 18.07
N SER A 217 -36.52 29.49 17.07
CA SER A 217 -37.55 28.48 16.81
C SER A 217 -36.98 27.30 16.02
N ALA A 218 -37.71 26.18 16.01
CA ALA A 218 -37.33 24.99 15.25
C ALA A 218 -37.19 25.32 13.76
N VAL A 219 -36.05 24.96 13.14
CA VAL A 219 -35.77 25.32 11.75
C VAL A 219 -34.72 24.40 11.13
N THR A 220 -34.82 24.18 9.81
CA THR A 220 -33.73 23.67 8.99
C THR A 220 -33.19 24.80 8.11
N ARG A 221 -31.89 25.09 8.20
CA ARG A 221 -31.19 26.04 7.33
C ARG A 221 -30.19 25.26 6.49
N SER A 222 -30.22 25.46 5.18
CA SER A 222 -29.39 24.72 4.23
C SER A 222 -28.50 25.66 3.41
N ASN A 223 -27.34 25.18 2.97
CA ASN A 223 -26.48 25.85 1.99
C ASN A 223 -26.10 27.30 2.39
N THR A 224 -25.84 27.55 3.67
CA THR A 224 -25.58 28.91 4.18
C THR A 224 -24.15 29.05 4.68
N LEU A 225 -23.49 30.14 4.28
CA LEU A 225 -22.21 30.58 4.82
C LEU A 225 -22.48 31.69 5.86
N TYR A 226 -22.35 31.36 7.14
CA TYR A 226 -22.45 32.31 8.24
C TYR A 226 -21.07 32.93 8.50
N ALA A 227 -20.94 34.22 8.20
CA ALA A 227 -19.67 34.94 8.32
C ALA A 227 -19.26 35.11 9.79
N ASN A 228 -20.22 35.35 10.70
CA ASN A 228 -19.95 35.58 12.12
C ASN A 228 -20.66 34.56 13.01
N ASN A 229 -21.28 34.99 14.10
CA ASN A 229 -21.82 34.10 15.13
C ASN A 229 -23.22 33.60 14.77
N VAL A 230 -23.54 32.40 15.22
CA VAL A 230 -24.88 31.83 15.19
C VAL A 230 -25.24 31.44 16.61
N THR A 231 -26.41 31.86 17.09
CA THR A 231 -26.89 31.54 18.44
C THR A 231 -28.24 30.86 18.34
N VAL A 232 -28.33 29.61 18.80
CA VAL A 232 -29.62 28.96 19.09
C VAL A 232 -30.05 29.45 20.46
N THR A 233 -31.07 30.30 20.50
CA THR A 233 -31.52 30.99 21.73
C THR A 233 -32.45 30.10 22.55
N ASP A 234 -32.59 30.43 23.83
CA ASP A 234 -33.51 29.76 24.77
C ASP A 234 -34.97 29.74 24.27
N ASP A 235 -35.39 30.76 23.52
CA ASP A 235 -36.74 30.85 22.93
C ASP A 235 -37.07 29.69 22.00
N THR A 236 -36.06 28.99 21.47
CA THR A 236 -36.25 27.77 20.67
C THR A 236 -36.97 26.67 21.45
N GLY A 237 -36.93 26.71 22.79
CA GLY A 237 -37.59 25.72 23.65
C GLY A 237 -37.12 24.30 23.34
N SER A 238 -38.08 23.39 23.10
CA SER A 238 -37.82 22.01 22.69
C SER A 238 -37.67 21.83 21.17
N GLY A 239 -37.70 22.91 20.39
CA GLY A 239 -37.57 22.87 18.93
C GLY A 239 -36.25 22.24 18.45
N ALA A 240 -36.30 21.55 17.32
CA ALA A 240 -35.13 20.98 16.67
C ALA A 240 -34.54 21.97 15.64
N VAL A 241 -33.23 22.16 15.67
CA VAL A 241 -32.49 23.00 14.71
C VAL A 241 -31.58 22.11 13.87
N THR A 242 -31.62 22.27 12.55
CA THR A 242 -30.69 21.58 11.64
C THR A 242 -29.97 22.59 10.77
N LEU A 243 -28.64 22.53 10.78
CA LEU A 243 -27.79 23.19 9.80
C LEU A 243 -27.32 22.11 8.80
N ARG A 244 -27.66 22.29 7.52
CA ARG A 244 -27.35 21.34 6.45
C ARG A 244 -26.44 22.00 5.41
N ASN A 245 -25.36 21.32 5.01
CA ASN A 245 -24.39 21.83 4.05
C ASN A 245 -24.02 23.30 4.30
N SER A 246 -23.73 23.64 5.56
CA SER A 246 -23.53 25.02 5.99
C SER A 246 -22.13 25.19 6.59
N ARG A 247 -21.66 26.43 6.68
CA ARG A 247 -20.39 26.74 7.35
C ARG A 247 -20.57 27.92 8.28
N VAL A 248 -20.10 27.76 9.51
CA VAL A 248 -20.09 28.82 10.54
C VAL A 248 -18.64 29.21 10.81
N LEU A 249 -18.26 30.40 10.34
CA LEU A 249 -16.89 30.90 10.51
C LEU A 249 -16.66 31.44 11.92
N GLY A 250 -17.68 32.02 12.55
CA GLY A 250 -17.65 32.44 13.95
C GLY A 250 -18.03 31.33 14.94
N ALA A 251 -18.58 31.73 16.09
CA ALA A 251 -19.04 30.80 17.12
C ALA A 251 -20.48 30.33 16.84
N LEU A 252 -20.71 29.02 16.93
CA LEU A 252 -22.04 28.44 17.09
C LEU A 252 -22.34 28.25 18.58
N THR A 253 -23.22 29.07 19.14
CA THR A 253 -23.63 29.00 20.54
C THR A 253 -24.98 28.30 20.67
N VAL A 254 -25.05 27.22 21.46
CA VAL A 254 -26.27 26.46 21.72
C VAL A 254 -26.74 26.75 23.15
N ASN A 255 -27.65 27.72 23.27
CA ASN A 255 -28.30 28.09 24.54
C ASN A 255 -29.73 27.54 24.65
N GLY A 256 -30.39 27.20 23.53
CA GLY A 256 -31.69 26.52 23.54
C GLY A 256 -31.80 25.41 22.49
N GLY A 257 -33.01 24.88 22.32
CA GLY A 257 -33.29 23.73 21.45
C GLY A 257 -33.01 22.39 22.13
N SER A 258 -33.89 21.41 21.95
CA SER A 258 -33.67 20.05 22.48
C SER A 258 -32.66 19.27 21.62
N MET A 259 -32.63 19.57 20.32
CA MET A 259 -31.83 18.88 19.33
C MET A 259 -31.23 19.86 18.33
N VAL A 260 -29.91 19.82 18.15
CA VAL A 260 -29.17 20.57 17.14
C VAL A 260 -28.40 19.60 16.24
N THR A 261 -28.72 19.56 14.96
CA THR A 261 -28.09 18.65 13.99
C THR A 261 -27.21 19.42 13.01
N LEU A 262 -25.95 19.01 12.92
CA LEU A 262 -24.97 19.47 11.94
C LEU A 262 -24.85 18.37 10.87
N TYR A 263 -25.44 18.60 9.71
CA TYR A 263 -25.40 17.69 8.55
C TYR A 263 -24.52 18.29 7.47
N ASP A 264 -23.41 17.66 7.10
CA ASP A 264 -22.41 18.22 6.17
C ASP A 264 -22.00 19.66 6.53
N THR A 265 -21.90 19.96 7.83
CA THR A 265 -21.73 21.32 8.33
C THR A 265 -20.41 21.49 9.05
N ASN A 266 -19.68 22.55 8.69
CA ASN A 266 -18.40 22.88 9.32
C ASN A 266 -18.52 24.04 10.29
N VAL A 267 -18.00 23.86 11.50
CA VAL A 267 -18.04 24.85 12.58
C VAL A 267 -16.63 24.98 13.15
N ASN A 268 -16.10 26.21 13.23
CA ASN A 268 -14.79 26.41 13.85
C ASN A 268 -14.86 26.31 15.38
N TYR A 269 -15.89 26.90 15.98
CA TYR A 269 -16.04 26.94 17.42
C TYR A 269 -17.50 26.73 17.82
N LEU A 270 -17.77 25.73 18.64
CA LEU A 270 -19.08 25.42 19.20
C LEU A 270 -19.05 25.62 20.71
N ALA A 271 -20.02 26.37 21.25
CA ALA A 271 -20.24 26.48 22.69
C ALA A 271 -21.60 25.93 23.06
N ALA A 272 -21.62 24.82 23.80
CA ALA A 272 -22.83 24.15 24.27
C ALA A 272 -23.10 24.51 25.73
N SER A 273 -24.14 25.33 25.97
CA SER A 273 -24.51 25.79 27.32
C SER A 273 -25.94 25.41 27.70
N LYS A 274 -26.72 24.78 26.82
CA LYS A 274 -28.05 24.29 27.16
C LYS A 274 -27.98 22.91 27.83
N GLU A 275 -28.41 22.81 29.09
CA GLU A 275 -28.57 21.51 29.77
C GLU A 275 -29.51 20.59 28.96
N ASP A 276 -29.13 19.31 28.87
CA ASP A 276 -29.78 18.21 28.16
C ASP A 276 -29.96 18.41 26.64
N ALA A 277 -29.35 19.43 26.03
CA ALA A 277 -29.34 19.55 24.58
C ALA A 277 -28.57 18.39 23.92
N ALA A 278 -29.12 17.86 22.83
CA ALA A 278 -28.47 16.85 22.02
C ALA A 278 -27.94 17.45 20.71
N ILE A 279 -26.62 17.41 20.54
CA ILE A 279 -25.90 17.97 19.39
C ILE A 279 -25.34 16.82 18.56
N TYR A 280 -25.78 16.74 17.30
CA TYR A 280 -25.42 15.66 16.38
C TYR A 280 -24.50 16.18 15.28
N ALA A 281 -23.40 15.48 15.01
CA ALA A 281 -22.59 15.65 13.82
C ALA A 281 -22.77 14.44 12.90
N THR A 282 -23.15 14.68 11.65
CA THR A 282 -23.41 13.62 10.66
C THR A 282 -22.99 14.04 9.24
N GLY A 283 -22.73 13.06 8.37
CA GLY A 283 -22.17 13.30 7.05
C GLY A 283 -20.76 13.90 7.14
N ASN A 284 -20.42 14.82 6.26
CA ASN A 284 -19.12 15.49 6.20
C ASN A 284 -18.98 16.65 7.21
N SER A 285 -19.67 16.54 8.35
CA SER A 285 -19.61 17.55 9.41
C SER A 285 -18.28 17.52 10.14
N SER A 286 -17.79 18.70 10.52
CA SER A 286 -16.55 18.87 11.27
C SER A 286 -16.67 20.07 12.20
N VAL A 287 -16.36 19.86 13.48
CA VAL A 287 -16.39 20.86 14.55
C VAL A 287 -15.01 20.87 15.19
N LYS A 288 -14.23 21.91 14.91
CA LYS A 288 -12.82 21.97 15.34
C LYS A 288 -12.69 22.07 16.86
N GLU A 289 -13.33 23.08 17.45
CA GLU A 289 -13.33 23.31 18.89
C GLU A 289 -14.76 23.24 19.43
N THR A 290 -14.96 22.46 20.48
CA THR A 290 -16.24 22.35 21.20
C THR A 290 -16.03 22.61 22.68
N VAL A 291 -16.74 23.57 23.23
CA VAL A 291 -16.74 23.89 24.67
C VAL A 291 -18.10 23.54 25.25
N VAL A 292 -18.12 22.59 26.18
CA VAL A 292 -19.32 22.13 26.88
C VAL A 292 -19.33 22.70 28.29
N LYS A 293 -20.38 23.46 28.62
CA LYS A 293 -20.53 24.13 29.93
C LYS A 293 -21.50 23.48 30.89
N ASN A 294 -22.40 22.65 30.36
CA ASN A 294 -23.53 22.03 31.04
C ASN A 294 -23.66 20.57 30.56
N GLY A 295 -24.50 19.75 31.19
CA GLY A 295 -24.71 18.37 30.76
C GLY A 295 -25.35 18.34 29.38
N VAL A 296 -24.64 17.85 28.36
CA VAL A 296 -25.16 17.76 26.98
C VAL A 296 -24.92 16.37 26.40
N THR A 297 -25.60 16.07 25.31
CA THR A 297 -25.28 14.92 24.46
C THR A 297 -24.51 15.39 23.23
N LEU A 298 -23.30 14.86 23.01
CA LEU A 298 -22.59 14.97 21.73
C LEU A 298 -22.62 13.61 21.03
N SER A 299 -23.08 13.57 19.79
CA SER A 299 -23.26 12.32 19.06
C SER A 299 -22.76 12.43 17.63
N GLU A 300 -21.89 11.52 17.23
CA GLU A 300 -21.44 11.34 15.85
C GLU A 300 -22.17 10.14 15.25
N SER A 301 -22.87 10.37 14.15
CA SER A 301 -23.64 9.34 13.47
C SER A 301 -23.46 9.41 11.97
N SER A 302 -23.16 8.28 11.33
CA SER A 302 -22.95 8.20 9.87
C SER A 302 -21.98 9.27 9.35
N LEU A 303 -20.88 9.46 10.07
CA LEU A 303 -19.92 10.53 9.85
C LEU A 303 -18.92 10.15 8.76
N THR A 304 -18.68 11.06 7.83
CA THR A 304 -17.63 10.97 6.80
C THR A 304 -16.58 12.09 6.93
N GLY A 305 -16.88 13.14 7.70
CA GLY A 305 -15.96 14.21 8.07
C GLY A 305 -15.24 13.93 9.40
N ASP A 306 -14.62 14.96 9.99
CA ASP A 306 -13.82 14.81 11.23
C ASP A 306 -14.66 14.80 12.51
N GLY A 307 -15.93 15.19 12.47
CA GLY A 307 -16.78 15.17 13.67
C GLY A 307 -16.33 16.18 14.71
N PHE A 308 -16.39 15.83 15.99
CA PHE A 308 -15.95 16.71 17.08
C PHE A 308 -14.47 16.46 17.41
N GLN A 309 -13.58 17.35 16.99
CA GLN A 309 -12.13 17.14 17.09
C GLN A 309 -11.61 17.40 18.51
N ASN A 310 -11.69 18.66 18.97
CA ASN A 310 -11.25 19.07 20.31
C ASN A 310 -12.45 19.45 21.18
N VAL A 311 -12.82 18.56 22.10
CA VAL A 311 -13.92 18.80 23.05
C VAL A 311 -13.32 19.20 24.39
N THR A 312 -13.78 20.30 24.97
CA THR A 312 -13.40 20.78 26.30
C THR A 312 -14.62 20.85 27.21
N LEU A 313 -14.59 20.11 28.32
CA LEU A 313 -15.61 20.12 29.36
C LEU A 313 -15.18 21.11 30.44
N THR A 314 -15.91 22.22 30.57
CA THR A 314 -15.56 23.33 31.48
C THR A 314 -16.80 24.06 31.96
N GLY A 315 -16.96 24.24 33.26
CA GLY A 315 -18.13 24.91 33.82
C GLY A 315 -18.54 24.30 35.14
N SER A 316 -18.93 25.14 36.09
CA SER A 316 -19.27 24.71 37.45
C SER A 316 -20.50 23.80 37.50
N SER A 317 -21.46 23.98 36.60
CA SER A 317 -22.69 23.18 36.53
C SER A 317 -22.45 21.72 36.18
N LEU A 318 -21.33 21.42 35.48
CA LEU A 318 -20.98 20.04 35.11
C LEU A 318 -20.79 19.11 36.31
N ALA A 319 -20.48 19.67 37.49
CA ALA A 319 -20.26 18.89 38.70
C ALA A 319 -21.49 18.07 39.14
N SER A 320 -22.69 18.51 38.75
CA SER A 320 -23.96 17.83 39.01
C SER A 320 -24.60 17.20 37.78
N SER A 321 -23.95 17.29 36.61
CA SER A 321 -24.53 16.92 35.33
C SER A 321 -23.75 15.80 34.64
N THR A 322 -24.44 15.10 33.73
CA THR A 322 -23.84 14.04 32.90
C THR A 322 -23.62 14.52 31.47
N VAL A 323 -22.38 14.44 30.99
CA VAL A 323 -22.05 14.59 29.57
C VAL A 323 -22.17 13.23 28.89
N LYS A 324 -23.06 13.14 27.90
CA LYS A 324 -23.31 11.92 27.14
C LYS A 324 -22.58 12.00 25.80
N LEU A 325 -21.78 11.00 25.48
CA LEU A 325 -20.97 10.94 24.28
C LEU A 325 -21.31 9.68 23.49
N SER A 326 -21.39 9.79 22.17
CA SER A 326 -21.54 8.64 21.27
C SER A 326 -20.73 8.91 20.00
N GLY A 327 -19.79 8.04 19.64
CA GLY A 327 -18.88 8.30 18.52
C GLY A 327 -17.40 8.16 18.89
N THR A 328 -16.52 8.55 17.97
CA THR A 328 -15.08 8.47 18.16
C THR A 328 -14.50 9.87 18.29
N PHE A 329 -14.07 10.23 19.49
CA PHE A 329 -13.56 11.56 19.79
C PHE A 329 -12.03 11.53 19.83
N ASP A 330 -11.39 12.37 19.04
CA ASP A 330 -9.93 12.45 18.98
C ASP A 330 -9.36 13.00 20.29
N LYS A 331 -9.92 14.11 20.79
CA LYS A 331 -9.45 14.74 22.02
C LYS A 331 -10.59 15.25 22.89
N LEU A 332 -10.58 14.81 24.15
CA LEU A 332 -11.47 15.28 25.20
C LEU A 332 -10.65 15.87 26.36
N THR A 333 -10.78 17.16 26.60
CA THR A 333 -10.15 17.88 27.70
C THR A 333 -11.16 18.11 28.82
N VAL A 334 -10.83 17.74 30.06
CA VAL A 334 -11.71 17.86 31.23
C VAL A 334 -11.10 18.84 32.21
N GLN A 335 -11.81 19.95 32.45
CA GLN A 335 -11.37 21.04 33.33
C GLN A 335 -12.28 21.24 34.54
N SER A 336 -13.40 20.53 34.61
CA SER A 336 -14.38 20.61 35.69
C SER A 336 -14.88 19.20 36.06
N SER A 337 -15.19 18.99 37.34
CA SER A 337 -15.82 17.75 37.82
C SER A 337 -17.08 17.44 37.01
N THR A 338 -17.28 16.18 36.64
CA THR A 338 -18.42 15.78 35.81
C THR A 338 -18.61 14.26 35.77
N VAL A 339 -19.78 13.82 35.32
CA VAL A 339 -20.06 12.43 34.96
C VAL A 339 -20.02 12.28 33.44
N ILE A 340 -19.24 11.34 32.93
CA ILE A 340 -19.12 11.04 31.51
C ILE A 340 -19.77 9.69 31.23
N ASN A 341 -20.69 9.66 30.27
CA ASN A 341 -21.31 8.45 29.77
C ASN A 341 -21.05 8.33 28.27
N HIS A 342 -20.05 7.54 27.90
CA HIS A 342 -19.67 7.31 26.51
C HIS A 342 -20.22 5.96 26.03
N SER A 343 -21.28 6.01 25.24
CA SER A 343 -22.12 4.85 24.94
C SER A 343 -21.61 3.98 23.78
N SER A 344 -20.83 4.55 22.86
CA SER A 344 -20.28 3.84 21.70
C SER A 344 -19.03 4.54 21.14
N GLY A 345 -18.15 3.79 20.48
CA GLY A 345 -16.89 4.29 19.92
C GLY A 345 -15.74 4.32 20.93
N LYS A 346 -14.74 5.20 20.70
CA LYS A 346 -13.59 5.37 21.60
C LYS A 346 -13.25 6.85 21.80
N ILE A 347 -12.65 7.18 22.94
CA ILE A 347 -11.98 8.47 23.16
C ILE A 347 -10.48 8.22 22.97
N ALA A 348 -9.88 8.81 21.96
CA ALA A 348 -8.47 8.56 21.64
C ALA A 348 -7.55 9.19 22.71
N ALA A 349 -7.73 10.47 23.02
CA ALA A 349 -7.02 11.15 24.10
C ALA A 349 -7.99 11.85 25.05
N MET A 350 -7.99 11.47 26.32
CA MET A 350 -8.68 12.17 27.41
C MET A 350 -7.66 12.84 28.32
N ASN A 351 -7.70 14.17 28.43
CA ASN A 351 -6.74 14.96 29.21
C ASN A 351 -7.45 15.71 30.33
N LEU A 352 -7.07 15.45 31.58
CA LEU A 352 -7.54 16.18 32.76
C LEU A 352 -6.51 17.26 33.08
N THR A 353 -6.89 18.53 32.92
CA THR A 353 -5.95 19.67 33.00
C THR A 353 -6.13 20.52 34.25
N SER A 354 -7.18 20.27 35.02
CA SER A 354 -7.50 20.93 36.29
C SER A 354 -7.91 19.89 37.33
N LYS A 355 -7.84 20.21 38.63
CA LYS A 355 -8.31 19.29 39.68
C LYS A 355 -9.81 19.01 39.53
N THR A 356 -10.19 17.75 39.35
CA THR A 356 -11.60 17.34 39.19
C THR A 356 -11.97 16.10 40.00
N ASN A 357 -13.27 15.90 40.20
CA ASN A 357 -13.86 14.62 40.55
C ASN A 357 -14.63 14.13 39.32
N THR A 358 -14.07 13.18 38.58
CA THR A 358 -14.61 12.73 37.29
C THR A 358 -15.09 11.29 37.40
N VAL A 359 -16.36 11.05 37.06
CA VAL A 359 -16.93 9.69 37.02
C VAL A 359 -17.13 9.28 35.57
N ILE A 360 -16.53 8.16 35.15
CA ILE A 360 -16.75 7.59 33.82
C ILE A 360 -17.64 6.37 34.00
N GLN A 361 -18.88 6.46 33.52
CA GLN A 361 -19.88 5.40 33.67
C GLN A 361 -19.80 4.33 32.59
N LYS A 362 -19.41 4.73 31.38
CA LYS A 362 -19.26 3.89 30.20
C LYS A 362 -18.21 4.50 29.28
N GLY A 363 -17.50 3.68 28.52
CA GLY A 363 -16.60 4.13 27.47
C GLY A 363 -15.31 3.32 27.35
N THR A 364 -14.65 3.52 26.23
CA THR A 364 -13.27 3.03 25.97
C THR A 364 -12.38 4.23 25.74
N ILE A 365 -11.33 4.37 26.56
CA ILE A 365 -10.36 5.47 26.48
C ILE A 365 -9.02 4.87 26.07
N THR A 366 -8.42 5.36 24.99
CA THR A 366 -7.14 4.84 24.51
C THR A 366 -5.99 5.39 25.36
N ALA A 367 -5.92 6.71 25.52
CA ALA A 367 -4.97 7.40 26.38
C ALA A 367 -5.69 8.35 27.33
N LEU A 368 -5.45 8.18 28.63
CA LEU A 368 -5.89 9.06 29.70
C LEU A 368 -4.66 9.78 30.27
N THR A 369 -4.65 11.10 30.30
CA THR A 369 -3.57 11.89 30.90
C THR A 369 -4.11 12.77 32.01
N VAL A 370 -3.49 12.74 33.19
CA VAL A 370 -3.73 13.69 34.26
C VAL A 370 -2.53 14.62 34.35
N ASP A 371 -2.71 15.88 34.00
CA ASP A 371 -1.64 16.87 34.00
C ASP A 371 -1.21 17.23 35.42
N LYS A 372 0.00 17.78 35.56
CA LYS A 372 0.53 18.25 36.85
C LYS A 372 -0.40 19.27 37.52
N ALA A 373 -1.02 20.15 36.73
CA ALA A 373 -2.00 21.14 37.22
C ALA A 373 -3.30 20.51 37.75
N ALA A 374 -3.57 19.24 37.41
CA ALA A 374 -4.72 18.48 37.86
C ALA A 374 -4.44 17.63 39.11
N ALA A 375 -3.36 17.89 39.86
CA ALA A 375 -3.05 17.14 41.08
C ALA A 375 -4.19 17.21 42.12
N GLY A 376 -4.44 16.08 42.77
CA GLY A 376 -5.55 15.85 43.69
C GLY A 376 -6.85 15.44 43.01
N THR A 377 -6.80 15.03 41.73
CA THR A 377 -7.97 14.57 40.97
C THR A 377 -8.42 13.18 41.42
N THR A 378 -9.73 12.98 41.47
CA THR A 378 -10.33 11.64 41.65
C THR A 378 -11.01 11.19 40.36
N ILE A 379 -10.79 9.93 39.97
CA ILE A 379 -11.36 9.34 38.76
C ILE A 379 -12.06 8.04 39.12
N SER A 380 -13.38 7.98 38.99
CA SER A 380 -14.16 6.76 39.21
C SER A 380 -14.46 6.08 37.88
N LEU A 381 -13.95 4.86 37.68
CA LEU A 381 -14.18 4.05 36.49
C LEU A 381 -15.21 2.97 36.79
N ALA A 382 -16.41 3.08 36.22
CA ALA A 382 -17.44 2.06 36.41
C ALA A 382 -17.08 0.73 35.73
N LYS A 383 -17.77 -0.34 36.13
CA LYS A 383 -17.62 -1.67 35.54
C LYS A 383 -17.83 -1.63 34.02
N GLY A 384 -16.88 -2.22 33.27
CA GLY A 384 -16.91 -2.25 31.80
C GLY A 384 -16.26 -1.04 31.13
N VAL A 385 -15.87 -0.01 31.89
CA VAL A 385 -14.97 1.04 31.37
C VAL A 385 -13.57 0.46 31.20
N SER A 386 -12.94 0.76 30.07
CA SER A 386 -11.57 0.37 29.79
C SER A 386 -10.70 1.56 29.43
N VAL A 387 -9.50 1.61 30.01
CA VAL A 387 -8.45 2.59 29.71
C VAL A 387 -7.23 1.83 29.19
N GLY A 388 -6.75 2.18 28.00
CA GLY A 388 -5.53 1.61 27.44
C GLY A 388 -4.31 2.03 28.26
N THR A 389 -3.88 3.29 28.12
CA THR A 389 -2.80 3.87 28.91
C THR A 389 -3.29 5.02 29.76
N ALA A 390 -3.03 5.00 31.06
CA ALA A 390 -3.21 6.12 31.98
C ALA A 390 -1.85 6.71 32.36
N THR A 391 -1.60 7.98 32.06
CA THR A 391 -0.37 8.70 32.44
C THR A 391 -0.69 9.74 33.51
N MET A 392 -0.10 9.61 34.70
CA MET A 392 -0.37 10.50 35.82
C MET A 392 0.85 11.39 36.09
N ASN A 393 0.75 12.65 35.66
CA ASN A 393 1.73 13.71 35.96
C ASN A 393 1.38 14.50 37.23
N GLY A 394 0.17 14.30 37.78
CA GLY A 394 -0.31 14.87 39.03
C GLY A 394 -0.91 13.80 39.94
N LEU A 395 -0.92 14.05 41.25
CA LEU A 395 -1.44 13.12 42.25
C LEU A 395 -2.89 12.74 41.90
N THR A 396 -3.21 11.46 41.79
CA THR A 396 -4.50 10.98 41.30
C THR A 396 -4.96 9.78 42.10
N THR A 397 -6.26 9.71 42.39
CA THR A 397 -6.91 8.54 42.99
C THR A 397 -7.94 7.95 42.05
N PHE A 398 -7.80 6.66 41.74
CA PHE A 398 -8.74 5.90 40.92
C PHE A 398 -9.66 5.04 41.78
N TYR A 399 -10.97 5.09 41.49
CA TYR A 399 -12.03 4.28 42.12
C TYR A 399 -12.76 3.40 41.09
N GLY A 400 -13.50 2.40 41.56
CA GLY A 400 -14.41 1.56 40.77
C GLY A 400 -13.80 0.32 40.12
N GLU A 401 -14.65 -0.48 39.47
CA GLU A 401 -14.34 -1.80 38.86
C GLU A 401 -13.79 -1.71 37.41
N GLY A 402 -13.63 -0.50 36.86
CA GLY A 402 -13.08 -0.31 35.52
C GLY A 402 -11.63 -0.76 35.39
N THR A 403 -11.20 -1.07 34.17
CA THR A 403 -9.86 -1.62 33.91
C THR A 403 -8.92 -0.56 33.33
N ILE A 404 -7.65 -0.59 33.76
CA ILE A 404 -6.56 0.17 33.16
C ILE A 404 -5.52 -0.85 32.68
N SER A 405 -5.20 -0.87 31.39
CA SER A 405 -4.22 -1.83 30.87
C SER A 405 -2.80 -1.47 31.30
N THR A 406 -2.39 -0.22 31.08
CA THR A 406 -1.08 0.30 31.52
C THR A 406 -1.25 1.62 32.26
N ALA A 407 -0.66 1.72 33.45
CA ALA A 407 -0.50 2.95 34.22
C ALA A 407 0.96 3.41 34.15
N VAL A 408 1.18 4.70 33.89
CA VAL A 408 2.49 5.37 33.88
C VAL A 408 2.49 6.43 34.98
N GLU A 409 3.13 6.13 36.09
CA GLU A 409 3.19 6.95 37.29
C GLU A 409 4.42 7.87 37.21
N ASN A 410 4.20 9.17 36.93
CA ASN A 410 5.27 10.17 36.91
C ASN A 410 5.36 10.94 38.24
N VAL A 411 4.47 10.68 39.20
CA VAL A 411 4.50 11.21 40.58
C VAL A 411 4.14 10.12 41.59
N ASN A 412 4.71 10.21 42.79
CA ASN A 412 4.41 9.27 43.88
C ASN A 412 3.02 9.53 44.50
N GLY A 413 2.42 8.47 45.05
CA GLY A 413 1.15 8.54 45.78
C GLY A 413 -0.11 8.28 44.95
N ILE A 414 0.02 7.78 43.72
CA ILE A 414 -1.15 7.35 42.94
C ILE A 414 -1.80 6.13 43.61
N THR A 415 -3.12 6.15 43.76
CA THR A 415 -3.88 5.06 44.41
C THR A 415 -4.93 4.51 43.45
N TYR A 416 -5.17 3.20 43.51
CA TYR A 416 -6.16 2.51 42.70
C TYR A 416 -7.04 1.62 43.55
N GLU A 417 -8.35 1.64 43.31
CA GLU A 417 -9.27 0.62 43.82
C GLU A 417 -9.16 -0.69 43.01
N THR A 418 -9.20 -0.60 41.68
CA THR A 418 -8.89 -1.72 40.76
C THR A 418 -7.49 -1.55 40.18
N GLN A 419 -6.60 -2.51 40.41
CA GLN A 419 -5.20 -2.42 40.01
C GLN A 419 -5.04 -2.44 38.47
N PRO A 420 -4.20 -1.56 37.88
CA PRO A 420 -3.84 -1.63 36.47
C PRO A 420 -3.14 -2.95 36.10
N GLY A 421 -3.33 -3.42 34.87
CA GLY A 421 -2.69 -4.64 34.37
C GLY A 421 -1.16 -4.55 34.34
N LYS A 422 -0.63 -3.36 34.08
CA LYS A 422 0.80 -3.02 34.15
C LYS A 422 0.97 -1.65 34.78
N ILE A 423 1.95 -1.50 35.67
CA ILE A 423 2.37 -0.21 36.22
C ILE A 423 3.81 0.05 35.81
N THR A 424 4.07 1.25 35.29
CA THR A 424 5.42 1.78 35.00
C THR A 424 5.64 2.97 35.92
N ASN A 425 6.48 2.81 36.94
CA ASN A 425 6.81 3.91 37.83
C ASN A 425 8.03 4.68 37.30
N ASN A 426 7.80 5.90 36.83
CA ASN A 426 8.84 6.84 36.45
C ASN A 426 9.17 7.83 37.57
N ALA A 427 8.33 7.96 38.60
CA ALA A 427 8.56 8.84 39.74
C ALA A 427 9.80 8.44 40.57
N ASP A 428 10.28 7.20 40.39
CA ASP A 428 11.47 6.64 41.03
C ASP A 428 12.78 6.89 40.23
N LYS A 429 12.74 7.57 39.07
CA LYS A 429 13.95 7.87 38.28
C LYS A 429 14.74 9.10 38.77
N ASP A 430 14.30 9.69 39.89
CA ASP A 430 14.77 10.99 40.37
C ASP A 430 15.49 10.90 41.74
N GLN A 431 15.75 9.71 42.30
CA GLN A 431 16.21 9.60 43.69
C GLN A 431 17.43 8.72 43.90
N ASN A 432 18.61 9.29 43.62
CA ASN A 432 19.81 8.92 44.36
C ASN A 432 19.62 9.31 45.84
N GLY A 433 19.32 8.35 46.71
CA GLY A 433 19.57 8.48 48.16
C GLY A 433 18.41 8.27 49.15
N ILE A 434 17.33 7.56 48.82
CA ILE A 434 16.35 7.13 49.86
C ILE A 434 16.59 5.68 50.27
N LEU A 435 16.78 5.47 51.57
CA LEU A 435 16.89 4.14 52.20
C LEU A 435 15.54 3.39 52.13
N GLN A 436 15.29 2.67 51.04
CA GLN A 436 14.11 1.83 50.84
C GLN A 436 14.46 0.35 50.68
N PRO A 437 13.65 -0.56 51.25
CA PRO A 437 13.89 -1.99 51.10
C PRO A 437 13.29 -2.53 49.79
N THR A 438 14.01 -3.44 49.16
CA THR A 438 13.44 -4.41 48.22
C THR A 438 12.78 -5.53 49.04
N VAL A 439 11.52 -5.86 48.74
CA VAL A 439 10.75 -6.85 49.51
C VAL A 439 10.55 -8.13 48.71
N VAL A 440 10.77 -9.28 49.37
CA VAL A 440 10.47 -10.61 48.86
C VAL A 440 9.52 -11.29 49.85
N PRO A 441 8.34 -11.79 49.46
CA PRO A 441 7.77 -11.76 48.12
C PRO A 441 7.59 -10.35 47.56
N SER A 442 7.79 -10.21 46.25
CA SER A 442 7.69 -8.92 45.57
C SER A 442 6.28 -8.34 45.71
N LYS A 443 6.19 -7.01 45.76
CA LYS A 443 4.92 -6.28 45.84
C LYS A 443 3.95 -6.78 44.77
N GLY A 444 2.78 -7.26 45.20
CA GLY A 444 1.73 -7.81 44.34
C GLY A 444 1.83 -9.30 44.01
N ALA A 445 2.77 -10.06 44.58
CA ALA A 445 2.85 -11.51 44.37
C ALA A 445 1.55 -12.20 44.84
N GLY A 446 0.82 -12.88 43.95
CA GLY A 446 -0.56 -13.35 44.22
C GLY A 446 -0.73 -14.84 44.59
N SER A 447 0.37 -15.58 44.73
CA SER A 447 0.32 -17.03 45.03
C SER A 447 1.48 -17.43 45.95
N VAL A 448 1.68 -16.64 46.99
CA VAL A 448 2.73 -16.88 47.99
C VAL A 448 2.32 -18.04 48.89
N ASP A 449 3.28 -18.90 49.24
CA ASP A 449 3.01 -19.95 50.20
C ASP A 449 2.66 -19.34 51.58
N PRO A 450 1.59 -19.79 52.26
CA PRO A 450 1.24 -19.39 53.62
C PRO A 450 2.36 -19.40 54.66
N SER A 451 3.39 -20.23 54.46
CA SER A 451 4.56 -20.35 55.33
C SER A 451 5.76 -19.49 54.90
N ALA A 452 5.63 -18.72 53.81
CA ALA A 452 6.75 -17.97 53.25
C ALA A 452 7.27 -16.89 54.22
N THR A 453 8.59 -16.88 54.39
CA THR A 453 9.30 -15.77 55.07
C THR A 453 9.32 -14.54 54.17
N ILE A 454 9.23 -13.35 54.78
CA ILE A 454 9.31 -12.07 54.11
C ILE A 454 10.71 -11.49 54.32
N SER A 455 11.43 -11.17 53.25
CA SER A 455 12.74 -10.53 53.29
C SER A 455 12.65 -9.07 52.85
N LEU A 456 13.19 -8.16 53.64
CA LEU A 456 13.40 -6.75 53.32
C LEU A 456 14.91 -6.53 53.15
N VAL A 457 15.35 -6.20 51.94
CA VAL A 457 16.77 -5.99 51.61
C VAL A 457 17.00 -4.52 51.29
N PHE A 458 17.80 -3.86 52.12
CA PHE A 458 18.23 -2.48 51.90
C PHE A 458 19.53 -2.47 51.06
N ASP A 459 19.71 -1.39 50.30
CA ASP A 459 20.92 -1.12 49.51
C ASP A 459 22.15 -0.87 50.40
N GLU A 460 21.95 -0.24 51.55
CA GLU A 460 22.97 0.07 52.54
C GLU A 460 22.67 -0.53 53.92
N ALA A 461 23.66 -0.47 54.83
CA ALA A 461 23.47 -0.87 56.22
C ALA A 461 22.45 0.03 56.92
N ILE A 462 21.55 -0.57 57.70
CA ILE A 462 20.49 0.13 58.42
C ILE A 462 20.87 0.39 59.88
N TYR A 463 20.55 1.59 60.36
CA TYR A 463 20.72 2.02 61.75
C TYR A 463 19.38 2.51 62.30
N ASN A 464 19.17 2.44 63.61
CA ASN A 464 17.99 3.02 64.22
C ASN A 464 18.03 4.56 64.17
N SER A 465 16.92 5.22 64.52
CA SER A 465 16.82 6.68 64.51
C SER A 465 17.94 7.40 65.30
N SER A 466 18.47 6.79 66.36
CA SER A 466 19.59 7.29 67.16
C SER A 466 20.98 7.05 66.53
N GLY A 467 21.12 6.13 65.58
CA GLY A 467 22.38 5.82 64.89
C GLY A 467 23.11 4.58 65.38
N ASN A 468 22.45 3.80 66.24
CA ASN A 468 22.99 2.52 66.71
C ASN A 468 22.54 1.39 65.77
N SER A 469 23.26 0.26 65.83
CA SER A 469 22.86 -0.98 65.17
C SER A 469 21.43 -1.38 65.55
N VAL A 470 20.68 -1.88 64.57
CA VAL A 470 19.28 -2.28 64.74
C VAL A 470 19.22 -3.65 65.43
N SER A 471 18.32 -3.83 66.41
CA SER A 471 18.02 -5.13 67.03
C SER A 471 16.75 -5.75 66.45
N ASN A 472 16.60 -7.07 66.55
CA ASN A 472 15.36 -7.80 66.18
C ASN A 472 14.12 -7.20 66.85
N SER A 473 14.22 -6.93 68.16
CA SER A 473 13.14 -6.32 68.95
C SER A 473 12.77 -4.90 68.49
N TYR A 474 13.71 -4.13 67.95
CA TYR A 474 13.41 -2.81 67.39
C TYR A 474 12.63 -2.93 66.07
N ILE A 475 12.97 -3.92 65.23
CA ILE A 475 12.23 -4.21 64.01
C ILE A 475 10.77 -4.53 64.32
N GLU A 476 10.54 -5.50 65.21
CA GLU A 476 9.20 -6.00 65.57
C GLU A 476 8.30 -4.91 66.18
N ASN A 477 8.86 -4.09 67.07
CA ASN A 477 8.06 -3.15 67.85
C ASN A 477 7.93 -1.76 67.20
N SER A 478 8.91 -1.36 66.40
CA SER A 478 9.03 0.05 65.94
C SER A 478 9.13 0.24 64.43
N VAL A 479 9.59 -0.75 63.67
CA VAL A 479 9.91 -0.54 62.24
C VAL A 479 8.90 -1.21 61.31
N VAL A 480 8.63 -2.50 61.50
CA VAL A 480 7.82 -3.30 60.57
C VAL A 480 6.49 -3.64 61.22
N GLU A 481 5.41 -3.60 60.43
CA GLU A 481 4.14 -4.20 60.77
C GLU A 481 3.72 -5.15 59.65
N LEU A 482 3.45 -6.41 59.99
CA LEU A 482 2.75 -7.34 59.12
C LEU A 482 1.25 -7.22 59.39
N ARG A 483 0.46 -6.99 58.34
CA ARG A 483 -0.98 -6.74 58.46
C ARG A 483 -1.77 -7.58 57.47
N ARG A 484 -2.96 -8.00 57.87
CA ARG A 484 -3.89 -8.79 57.06
C ARG A 484 -4.95 -7.89 56.44
N GLY A 485 -5.23 -8.09 55.16
CA GLY A 485 -6.31 -7.45 54.40
C GLY A 485 -5.98 -6.06 53.84
N SER A 486 -5.37 -5.18 54.66
CA SER A 486 -4.94 -3.84 54.22
C SER A 486 -3.71 -3.37 55.01
N SER A 487 -3.05 -2.29 54.55
CA SER A 487 -1.95 -1.62 55.28
C SER A 487 -2.39 -0.99 56.61
N SER A 488 -3.69 -0.87 56.86
CA SER A 488 -4.30 -0.47 58.13
C SER A 488 -5.06 -1.61 58.83
N GLY A 489 -5.00 -2.82 58.28
CA GLY A 489 -5.78 -3.97 58.70
C GLY A 489 -5.26 -4.64 59.98
N THR A 490 -5.77 -5.83 60.29
CA THR A 490 -5.42 -6.55 61.53
C THR A 490 -3.92 -6.86 61.57
N LYS A 491 -3.25 -6.53 62.66
CA LYS A 491 -1.83 -6.90 62.87
C LYS A 491 -1.69 -8.42 62.95
N VAL A 492 -0.63 -8.93 62.34
CA VAL A 492 -0.23 -10.34 62.34
C VAL A 492 1.05 -10.41 63.14
N ASN A 493 1.11 -11.33 64.09
CA ASN A 493 2.32 -11.52 64.89
C ASN A 493 3.40 -12.20 64.04
N PHE A 494 4.63 -11.74 64.22
CA PHE A 494 5.80 -12.23 63.52
C PHE A 494 7.04 -12.07 64.40
N SER A 495 8.04 -12.88 64.10
CA SER A 495 9.40 -12.70 64.60
C SER A 495 10.29 -12.09 63.52
N ALA A 496 11.19 -11.20 63.91
CA ALA A 496 12.14 -10.57 63.01
C ALA A 496 13.57 -11.03 63.27
N TYR A 497 14.36 -11.15 62.22
CA TYR A 497 15.79 -11.35 62.27
C TYR A 497 16.50 -10.33 61.38
N VAL A 498 17.35 -9.49 61.96
CA VAL A 498 18.17 -8.53 61.22
C VAL A 498 19.62 -9.00 61.10
N SER A 499 20.16 -8.97 59.88
CA SER A 499 21.57 -9.25 59.59
C SER A 499 22.09 -8.24 58.57
N GLY A 500 22.89 -7.28 59.05
CA GLY A 500 23.44 -6.20 58.24
C GLY A 500 22.37 -5.33 57.58
N ARG A 501 22.18 -5.50 56.27
CA ARG A 501 21.22 -4.77 55.43
C ARG A 501 19.94 -5.54 55.12
N THR A 502 19.75 -6.71 55.73
CA THR A 502 18.59 -7.56 55.47
C THR A 502 17.79 -7.78 56.75
N VAL A 503 16.49 -7.61 56.66
CA VAL A 503 15.51 -7.93 57.71
C VAL A 503 14.63 -9.07 57.20
N THR A 504 14.63 -10.18 57.91
CA THR A 504 13.73 -11.31 57.65
C THR A 504 12.59 -11.29 58.65
N VAL A 505 11.36 -11.40 58.16
CA VAL A 505 10.11 -11.39 58.92
C VAL A 505 9.45 -12.75 58.72
N THR A 506 9.31 -13.50 59.80
CA THR A 506 8.71 -14.84 59.81
C THR A 506 7.40 -14.78 60.59
N PRO A 507 6.24 -15.01 59.94
CA PRO A 507 4.96 -15.08 60.65
C PRO A 507 4.99 -16.13 61.76
N ASP A 508 4.41 -15.85 62.93
CA ASP A 508 4.41 -16.79 64.07
C ASP A 508 3.48 -17.99 63.85
N SER A 509 2.58 -17.89 62.88
CA SER A 509 1.66 -18.94 62.43
C SER A 509 1.47 -18.86 60.92
N GLU A 510 1.10 -19.97 60.28
CA GLU A 510 0.76 -19.97 58.85
C GLU A 510 -0.27 -18.89 58.51
N LEU A 511 -0.02 -18.18 57.41
CA LEU A 511 -0.90 -17.14 56.91
C LEU A 511 -2.18 -17.78 56.33
N ALA A 512 -3.32 -17.10 56.47
CA ALA A 512 -4.58 -17.58 55.89
C ALA A 512 -4.48 -17.59 54.36
N THR A 513 -4.89 -18.69 53.71
CA THR A 513 -4.93 -18.83 52.25
C THR A 513 -5.94 -17.85 51.61
N GLY A 514 -5.72 -17.51 50.34
CA GLY A 514 -6.55 -16.56 49.59
C GLY A 514 -6.60 -15.14 50.17
N THR A 515 -5.67 -14.80 51.06
CA THR A 515 -5.67 -13.54 51.81
C THR A 515 -4.47 -12.68 51.43
N THR A 516 -4.69 -11.37 51.28
CA THR A 516 -3.62 -10.40 51.05
C THR A 516 -3.01 -9.93 52.37
N TYR A 517 -1.68 -9.96 52.46
CA TYR A 517 -0.90 -9.48 53.57
C TYR A 517 -0.05 -8.27 53.14
N TYR A 518 0.08 -7.30 54.04
CA TYR A 518 0.78 -6.06 53.85
C TYR A 518 1.97 -5.99 54.80
N VAL A 519 3.12 -5.58 54.28
CA VAL A 519 4.35 -5.35 55.02
C VAL A 519 4.58 -3.84 55.03
N VAL A 520 4.37 -3.23 56.18
CA VAL A 520 4.49 -1.79 56.38
C VAL A 520 5.80 -1.49 57.10
N VAL A 521 6.69 -0.74 56.46
CA VAL A 521 7.92 -0.20 57.05
C VAL A 521 7.66 1.25 57.40
N LYS A 522 7.61 1.56 58.69
CA LYS A 522 7.28 2.91 59.20
C LYS A 522 8.34 3.92 58.82
N GLY A 523 7.91 5.08 58.31
CA GLY A 523 8.81 6.17 57.94
C GLY A 523 9.56 6.75 59.13
N GLY A 524 10.81 7.16 58.92
CA GLY A 524 11.63 7.86 59.91
C GLY A 524 12.19 7.01 61.05
N THR A 525 12.02 5.69 61.00
CA THR A 525 12.42 4.73 62.04
C THR A 525 13.83 4.18 61.82
N LEU A 526 14.26 4.13 60.56
CA LEU A 526 15.60 3.73 60.14
C LEU A 526 16.34 4.92 59.51
N LYS A 527 17.68 4.87 59.56
CA LYS A 527 18.56 5.75 58.79
C LYS A 527 19.78 5.01 58.26
N ASN A 528 20.42 5.54 57.23
CA ASN A 528 21.69 5.03 56.72
C ASN A 528 22.89 5.64 57.45
N SER A 529 24.10 5.25 57.05
CA SER A 529 25.35 5.77 57.61
C SER A 529 25.54 7.29 57.40
N ALA A 530 24.96 7.84 56.33
CA ALA A 530 24.92 9.27 56.04
C ALA A 530 23.85 10.04 56.83
N GLY A 531 23.04 9.34 57.66
CA GLY A 531 22.00 9.93 58.49
C GLY A 531 20.66 10.20 57.79
N GLN A 532 20.51 9.80 56.52
CA GLN A 532 19.27 9.92 55.75
C GLN A 532 18.25 8.90 56.26
N ARG A 533 17.03 9.36 56.54
CA ARG A 533 15.96 8.54 57.10
C ARG A 533 15.17 7.82 56.00
N ASN A 534 14.67 6.62 56.31
CA ASN A 534 13.74 5.93 55.42
C ASN A 534 12.39 6.68 55.33
N THR A 535 11.77 6.65 54.16
CA THR A 535 10.35 7.02 54.03
C THR A 535 9.45 5.86 54.43
N GLU A 536 8.19 6.13 54.72
CA GLU A 536 7.23 5.04 54.90
C GLU A 536 7.13 4.24 53.60
N TYR A 537 7.17 2.92 53.72
CA TYR A 537 7.16 2.01 52.59
C TYR A 537 6.19 0.88 52.87
N THR A 538 5.33 0.57 51.90
CA THR A 538 4.38 -0.53 51.99
C THR A 538 4.52 -1.48 50.81
N SER A 539 4.75 -2.75 51.10
CA SER A 539 4.63 -3.86 50.16
C SER A 539 3.44 -4.74 50.53
N TYR A 540 2.97 -5.59 49.62
CA TYR A 540 1.93 -6.56 49.88
C TYR A 540 2.07 -7.79 49.01
N PHE A 541 1.49 -8.90 49.43
CA PHE A 541 1.40 -10.14 48.67
C PHE A 541 0.13 -10.91 49.04
N GLY A 542 -0.42 -11.67 48.10
CA GLY A 542 -1.52 -12.61 48.31
C GLY A 542 -0.98 -14.03 48.54
N THR A 543 -1.51 -14.70 49.55
CA THR A 543 -1.29 -16.14 49.74
C THR A 543 -2.10 -16.95 48.71
N LYS A 544 -1.61 -18.12 48.31
CA LYS A 544 -2.35 -19.06 47.46
C LYS A 544 -3.78 -19.30 47.99
N SER A 545 -4.78 -19.38 47.11
CA SER A 545 -6.16 -19.75 47.49
C SER A 545 -6.22 -21.20 47.96
N ALA A 546 -7.10 -21.51 48.92
CA ALA A 546 -7.35 -22.89 49.34
C ALA A 546 -7.88 -23.71 48.18
N SER A 547 -7.24 -24.85 47.87
CA SER A 547 -7.71 -25.75 46.82
C SER A 547 -8.85 -26.63 47.34
N THR A 548 -10.05 -26.44 46.80
CA THR A 548 -11.26 -27.17 47.21
C THR A 548 -11.49 -28.45 46.41
N THR A 549 -10.67 -28.74 45.39
CA THR A 549 -10.86 -29.88 44.49
C THR A 549 -9.53 -30.52 44.10
N LEU A 550 -9.45 -31.85 44.21
CA LEU A 550 -8.28 -32.63 43.75
C LEU A 550 -8.66 -33.56 42.59
N SER A 551 -9.23 -32.99 41.54
CA SER A 551 -9.61 -33.75 40.33
C SER A 551 -8.45 -33.75 39.32
N PRO A 552 -8.02 -34.91 38.80
CA PRO A 552 -7.08 -34.97 37.70
C PRO A 552 -7.73 -34.56 36.38
N THR A 553 -6.95 -33.95 35.52
CA THR A 553 -7.17 -34.02 34.07
C THR A 553 -6.54 -35.30 33.54
N VAL A 554 -7.27 -36.07 32.72
CA VAL A 554 -6.79 -37.34 32.14
C VAL A 554 -6.45 -37.12 30.66
N SER A 555 -5.27 -37.55 30.24
CA SER A 555 -4.84 -37.61 28.83
C SER A 555 -4.48 -39.08 28.49
N PRO A 556 -4.97 -39.67 27.39
CA PRO A 556 -5.93 -39.11 26.43
C PRO A 556 -7.24 -38.67 27.09
N SER A 557 -7.87 -37.63 26.55
CA SER A 557 -9.08 -37.07 27.13
C SER A 557 -10.25 -38.04 27.02
N ASN A 558 -11.21 -37.91 27.94
CA ASN A 558 -12.36 -38.80 27.99
C ASN A 558 -13.11 -38.86 26.65
N ALA A 559 -13.45 -40.07 26.23
CA ALA A 559 -14.06 -40.43 24.95
C ALA A 559 -13.18 -40.18 23.71
N SER A 560 -11.87 -39.94 23.85
CA SER A 560 -10.97 -39.84 22.70
C SER A 560 -10.99 -41.11 21.87
N THR A 561 -11.10 -40.98 20.55
CA THR A 561 -10.97 -42.09 19.59
C THR A 561 -9.68 -41.93 18.79
N GLY A 562 -9.19 -43.00 18.18
CA GLY A 562 -7.97 -42.95 17.37
C GLY A 562 -6.67 -42.87 18.19
N VAL A 563 -6.72 -43.16 19.49
CA VAL A 563 -5.54 -43.10 20.37
C VAL A 563 -4.51 -44.13 19.94
N ALA A 564 -3.22 -43.78 19.95
CA ALA A 564 -2.18 -44.71 19.56
C ALA A 564 -2.13 -45.91 20.51
N ILE A 565 -1.87 -47.09 19.95
CA ILE A 565 -1.79 -48.34 20.73
C ILE A 565 -0.67 -48.32 21.79
N SER A 566 0.33 -47.45 21.63
CA SER A 566 1.45 -47.24 22.55
C SER A 566 1.31 -46.01 23.44
N SER A 567 0.17 -45.29 23.41
CA SER A 567 0.03 -44.03 24.14
C SER A 567 0.14 -44.23 25.66
N ALA A 568 1.01 -43.45 26.30
CA ALA A 568 1.02 -43.28 27.75
C ALA A 568 -0.25 -42.55 28.20
N ILE A 569 -0.76 -42.89 29.39
CA ILE A 569 -1.92 -42.23 30.00
C ILE A 569 -1.42 -41.36 31.15
N THR A 570 -1.76 -40.09 31.14
CA THR A 570 -1.29 -39.11 32.12
C THR A 570 -2.45 -38.53 32.92
N LEU A 571 -2.30 -38.47 34.24
CA LEU A 571 -3.19 -37.83 35.20
C LEU A 571 -2.48 -36.60 35.77
N THR A 572 -2.96 -35.40 35.46
CA THR A 572 -2.34 -34.15 35.92
C THR A 572 -3.24 -33.43 36.92
N PHE A 573 -2.67 -33.11 38.08
CA PHE A 573 -3.32 -32.41 39.17
C PHE A 573 -2.73 -31.01 39.36
N HIS A 574 -3.51 -30.08 39.89
CA HIS A 574 -3.04 -28.72 40.18
C HIS A 574 -2.17 -28.64 41.44
N ASP A 575 -2.29 -29.63 42.33
CA ASP A 575 -1.61 -29.68 43.63
C ASP A 575 -0.66 -30.88 43.76
N VAL A 576 0.31 -30.73 44.66
CA VAL A 576 1.23 -31.81 45.07
C VAL A 576 0.44 -32.94 45.71
N LEU A 577 0.70 -34.18 45.27
CA LEU A 577 -0.05 -35.36 45.69
C LEU A 577 0.59 -36.07 46.88
N PHE A 578 -0.26 -36.42 47.85
CA PHE A 578 0.03 -37.31 48.95
C PHE A 578 -0.93 -38.51 48.92
N ASN A 579 -0.54 -39.62 49.54
CA ASN A 579 -1.47 -40.74 49.72
C ASN A 579 -2.58 -40.39 50.73
N SER A 580 -3.59 -41.25 50.85
CA SER A 580 -4.74 -41.03 51.75
C SER A 580 -4.36 -40.74 53.21
N SER A 581 -3.20 -41.21 53.67
CA SER A 581 -2.68 -40.96 55.02
C SER A 581 -1.89 -39.65 55.14
N GLY A 582 -1.43 -39.04 54.04
CA GLY A 582 -0.64 -37.79 54.02
C GLY A 582 0.85 -37.99 53.86
N ASN A 583 1.28 -39.22 53.56
CA ASN A 583 2.67 -39.52 53.27
C ASN A 583 2.96 -39.27 51.78
N THR A 584 4.26 -39.18 51.44
CA THR A 584 4.71 -39.06 50.06
C THR A 584 4.17 -40.23 49.22
N LEU A 585 3.67 -39.90 48.03
CA LEU A 585 3.14 -40.86 47.06
C LEU A 585 4.25 -41.74 46.47
N THR A 586 4.00 -43.04 46.31
CA THR A 586 4.92 -44.00 45.67
C THR A 586 4.27 -44.64 44.44
N THR A 587 5.08 -45.07 43.46
CA THR A 587 4.59 -45.74 42.24
C THR A 587 3.86 -47.04 42.55
N SER A 588 4.37 -47.83 43.51
CA SER A 588 3.71 -49.05 43.99
C SER A 588 2.31 -48.82 44.56
N TYR A 589 2.08 -47.69 45.24
CA TYR A 589 0.77 -47.32 45.75
C TYR A 589 -0.17 -46.93 44.60
N VAL A 590 0.36 -46.26 43.57
CA VAL A 590 -0.42 -45.91 42.36
C VAL A 590 -0.92 -47.16 41.65
N GLU A 591 0.00 -48.08 41.35
CA GLU A 591 -0.26 -49.34 40.63
C GLU A 591 -1.21 -50.26 41.39
N GLY A 592 -1.08 -50.34 42.72
CA GLY A 592 -1.88 -51.26 43.53
C GLY A 592 -3.19 -50.70 44.08
N SER A 593 -3.41 -49.37 44.05
CA SER A 593 -4.53 -48.77 44.80
C SER A 593 -5.15 -47.51 44.21
N VAL A 594 -4.50 -46.82 43.26
CA VAL A 594 -4.98 -45.51 42.76
C VAL A 594 -5.63 -45.64 41.40
N VAL A 595 -4.99 -46.34 40.45
CA VAL A 595 -5.45 -46.38 39.05
C VAL A 595 -5.71 -47.82 38.59
N GLU A 596 -6.82 -48.04 37.90
CA GLU A 596 -7.06 -49.27 37.14
C GLU A 596 -7.16 -48.93 35.65
N LEU A 597 -6.46 -49.69 34.82
CA LEU A 597 -6.62 -49.66 33.36
C LEU A 597 -7.37 -50.92 32.93
N ARG A 598 -8.54 -50.77 32.29
CA ARG A 598 -9.42 -51.89 31.92
C ARG A 598 -9.77 -51.88 30.44
N ARG A 599 -9.85 -53.05 29.83
CA ARG A 599 -10.22 -53.23 28.42
C ARG A 599 -11.72 -53.44 28.25
N GLY A 600 -12.34 -52.71 27.33
CA GLY A 600 -13.71 -52.88 26.84
C GLY A 600 -14.80 -52.24 27.70
N SER A 601 -14.72 -52.33 29.03
CA SER A 601 -15.69 -51.74 29.96
C SER A 601 -15.04 -51.39 31.31
N THR A 602 -15.77 -50.66 32.17
CA THR A 602 -15.35 -50.39 33.55
C THR A 602 -15.27 -51.63 34.44
N SER A 603 -15.79 -52.77 33.99
CA SER A 603 -15.70 -54.08 34.63
C SER A 603 -14.88 -55.09 33.80
N GLY A 604 -14.21 -54.64 32.73
CA GLY A 604 -13.46 -55.48 31.81
C GLY A 604 -12.12 -55.96 32.37
N ALA A 605 -11.37 -56.70 31.55
CA ALA A 605 -10.07 -57.26 31.92
C ALA A 605 -9.06 -56.17 32.28
N LEU A 606 -8.29 -56.38 33.35
CA LEU A 606 -7.20 -55.49 33.73
C LEU A 606 -6.08 -55.54 32.68
N VAL A 607 -5.48 -54.38 32.43
CA VAL A 607 -4.33 -54.19 31.56
C VAL A 607 -3.15 -53.81 32.45
N SER A 608 -2.07 -54.59 32.37
CA SER A 608 -0.85 -54.29 33.11
C SER A 608 -0.18 -53.03 32.58
N TYR A 609 0.39 -52.25 33.50
CA TYR A 609 1.07 -51.01 33.20
C TYR A 609 2.13 -50.74 34.27
N THR A 610 3.09 -49.90 33.91
CA THR A 610 4.06 -49.30 34.84
C THR A 610 3.72 -47.84 35.11
N ALA A 611 3.84 -47.39 36.37
CA ALA A 611 3.59 -46.01 36.77
C ALA A 611 4.88 -45.24 37.01
N SER A 612 4.85 -43.95 36.68
CA SER A 612 5.86 -42.96 37.07
C SER A 612 5.19 -41.73 37.68
N ILE A 613 5.88 -41.07 38.61
CA ILE A 613 5.42 -39.84 39.28
C ILE A 613 6.41 -38.73 38.94
N SER A 614 5.90 -37.57 38.51
CA SER A 614 6.73 -36.41 38.22
C SER A 614 7.49 -35.91 39.46
N SER A 615 8.61 -35.22 39.27
CA SER A 615 9.45 -34.72 40.36
C SER A 615 8.73 -33.69 41.26
N ASP A 616 7.76 -32.95 40.71
CA ASP A 616 6.88 -32.04 41.46
C ASP A 616 5.69 -32.74 42.14
N LYS A 617 5.56 -34.06 41.93
CA LYS A 617 4.50 -34.94 42.45
C LYS A 617 3.08 -34.53 42.06
N LYS A 618 2.91 -33.81 40.94
CA LYS A 618 1.60 -33.36 40.43
C LYS A 618 1.05 -34.21 39.29
N THR A 619 1.90 -35.03 38.67
CA THR A 619 1.54 -35.83 37.50
C THR A 619 1.85 -37.29 37.75
N ILE A 620 0.87 -38.15 37.44
CA ILE A 620 1.01 -39.60 37.40
C ILE A 620 0.91 -40.03 35.94
N THR A 621 1.94 -40.69 35.42
CA THR A 621 1.91 -41.28 34.07
C THR A 621 1.93 -42.79 34.19
N ILE A 622 0.98 -43.47 33.55
CA ILE A 622 0.95 -44.93 33.41
C ILE A 622 1.23 -45.30 31.96
N ARG A 623 2.10 -46.29 31.74
CA ARG A 623 2.43 -46.84 30.42
C ARG A 623 2.01 -48.30 30.37
N PRO A 624 1.11 -48.71 29.45
CA PRO A 624 0.81 -50.12 29.23
C PRO A 624 2.10 -50.92 28.99
N ASP A 625 2.21 -52.10 29.58
CA ASP A 625 3.43 -52.92 29.46
C ASP A 625 3.61 -53.50 28.05
N GLU A 626 2.50 -53.64 27.32
CA GLU A 626 2.42 -54.13 25.94
C GLU A 626 1.54 -53.19 25.12
N ASP A 627 1.73 -53.17 23.79
CA ASP A 627 0.88 -52.41 22.88
C ASP A 627 -0.60 -52.78 23.06
N LEU A 628 -1.46 -51.76 23.18
CA LEU A 628 -2.89 -51.93 23.31
C LEU A 628 -3.49 -52.50 22.01
N ALA A 629 -4.59 -53.26 22.11
CA ALA A 629 -5.28 -53.78 20.94
C ALA A 629 -5.87 -52.62 20.12
N THR A 630 -5.78 -52.67 18.80
CA THR A 630 -6.35 -51.64 17.89
C THR A 630 -7.88 -51.61 17.98
N ASN A 631 -8.50 -50.47 17.69
CA ASN A 631 -9.96 -50.29 17.66
C ASN A 631 -10.67 -50.78 18.94
N THR A 632 -9.98 -50.68 20.08
CA THR A 632 -10.45 -51.21 21.37
C THR A 632 -10.58 -50.08 22.38
N THR A 633 -11.72 -50.01 23.07
CA THR A 633 -11.94 -49.03 24.14
C THR A 633 -11.28 -49.47 25.44
N TYR A 634 -10.56 -48.57 26.09
CA TYR A 634 -9.93 -48.75 27.39
C TYR A 634 -10.45 -47.72 28.38
N TYR A 635 -10.64 -48.14 29.63
CA TYR A 635 -11.14 -47.33 30.73
C TYR A 635 -10.03 -47.12 31.76
N VAL A 636 -9.78 -45.85 32.09
CA VAL A 636 -8.87 -45.40 33.14
C VAL A 636 -9.73 -45.01 34.35
N ILE A 637 -9.60 -45.75 35.44
CA ILE A 637 -10.40 -45.56 36.65
C ILE A 637 -9.47 -45.09 37.78
N VAL A 638 -9.66 -43.88 38.26
CA VAL A 638 -8.99 -43.35 39.45
C VAL A 638 -9.92 -43.57 40.65
N ALA A 639 -9.47 -44.32 41.64
CA ALA A 639 -10.24 -44.62 42.85
C ALA A 639 -10.41 -43.36 43.73
N SER A 640 -11.61 -43.14 44.26
CA SER A 640 -11.89 -42.00 45.15
C SER A 640 -11.12 -42.08 46.47
N SER A 641 -10.72 -40.92 47.00
CA SER A 641 -10.13 -40.76 48.33
C SER A 641 -8.81 -41.50 48.56
N LYS A 642 -8.07 -41.81 47.48
CA LYS A 642 -6.74 -42.43 47.57
C LYS A 642 -5.61 -41.41 47.55
N LEU A 643 -5.89 -40.22 47.03
CA LEU A 643 -4.98 -39.09 46.96
C LEU A 643 -5.55 -37.91 47.77
N LYS A 644 -4.67 -37.12 48.37
CA LYS A 644 -5.00 -35.82 48.95
C LYS A 644 -3.91 -34.77 48.68
N ASN A 645 -4.26 -33.50 48.75
CA ASN A 645 -3.31 -32.38 48.67
C ASN A 645 -2.90 -31.90 50.08
N SER A 646 -2.03 -30.88 50.15
CA SER A 646 -1.60 -30.24 51.41
C SER A 646 -2.76 -29.61 52.18
N ASP A 647 -3.80 -29.17 51.47
CA ASP A 647 -4.98 -28.49 52.03
C ASP A 647 -6.04 -29.49 52.53
N GLY A 648 -5.78 -30.80 52.39
CA GLY A 648 -6.64 -31.89 52.86
C GLY A 648 -7.76 -32.29 51.90
N ALA A 649 -7.89 -31.66 50.72
CA ALA A 649 -8.86 -32.06 49.71
C ALA A 649 -8.51 -33.43 49.13
N THR A 650 -9.50 -34.33 49.05
CA THR A 650 -9.33 -35.69 48.51
C THR A 650 -9.82 -35.78 47.06
N ASN A 651 -9.25 -36.71 46.29
CA ASN A 651 -9.65 -36.89 44.90
C ASN A 651 -11.03 -37.58 44.79
N PRO A 652 -11.92 -37.15 43.88
CA PRO A 652 -13.13 -37.90 43.55
C PRO A 652 -12.79 -39.17 42.75
N LYS A 653 -13.76 -40.08 42.61
CA LYS A 653 -13.65 -41.19 41.66
C LYS A 653 -13.70 -40.61 40.26
N VAL A 654 -12.68 -40.87 39.45
CA VAL A 654 -12.66 -40.45 38.04
C VAL A 654 -12.71 -41.68 37.17
N THR A 655 -13.52 -41.64 36.12
CA THR A 655 -13.53 -42.66 35.08
C THR A 655 -13.43 -41.94 33.75
N SER A 656 -12.34 -42.17 33.04
CA SER A 656 -12.11 -41.72 31.68
C SER A 656 -12.02 -42.95 30.78
N TYR A 657 -12.39 -42.82 29.51
CA TYR A 657 -12.14 -43.88 28.54
C TYR A 657 -11.63 -43.31 27.22
N PHE A 658 -10.96 -44.15 26.45
CA PHE A 658 -10.52 -43.82 25.09
C PHE A 658 -10.55 -45.06 24.22
N THR A 659 -10.69 -44.89 22.91
CA THR A 659 -10.65 -45.97 21.92
C THR A 659 -9.38 -45.84 21.10
N THR A 660 -8.59 -46.91 21.06
CA THR A 660 -7.38 -46.97 20.23
C THR A 660 -7.74 -46.94 18.74
N GLY A 661 -6.90 -46.32 17.92
CA GLY A 661 -7.09 -46.28 16.47
C GLY A 661 -6.57 -47.51 15.74
N THR A 662 -6.59 -47.44 14.40
CA THR A 662 -5.75 -48.26 13.54
C THR A 662 -4.29 -47.84 13.71
N SER A 663 -3.36 -48.78 13.86
CA SER A 663 -1.94 -48.47 14.05
C SER A 663 -1.40 -47.55 12.94
N THR A 664 -1.04 -46.31 13.27
CA THR A 664 -0.33 -45.39 12.36
C THR A 664 1.02 -45.02 12.98
N THR A 665 2.08 -45.62 12.45
CA THR A 665 3.46 -45.29 12.84
C THR A 665 3.88 -43.94 12.23
N LEU A 666 4.56 -43.09 13.00
CA LEU A 666 5.19 -41.88 12.45
C LEU A 666 6.22 -42.29 11.40
N THR A 667 6.01 -41.86 10.16
CA THR A 667 6.89 -42.17 9.03
C THR A 667 7.30 -40.86 8.36
N PRO A 668 8.61 -40.55 8.28
CA PRO A 668 9.06 -39.34 7.61
C PRO A 668 8.96 -39.49 6.09
N SER A 669 8.70 -38.37 5.42
CA SER A 669 9.16 -38.18 4.04
C SER A 669 10.62 -37.73 4.05
N VAL A 670 11.38 -38.05 3.00
CA VAL A 670 12.83 -37.82 2.94
C VAL A 670 13.21 -37.07 1.66
N SER A 671 14.14 -36.13 1.78
CA SER A 671 14.80 -35.44 0.67
C SER A 671 16.33 -35.55 0.84
N PRO A 672 17.10 -36.05 -0.15
CA PRO A 672 16.65 -36.59 -1.43
C PRO A 672 15.64 -37.72 -1.28
N THR A 673 14.71 -37.81 -2.22
CA THR A 673 13.68 -38.87 -2.20
C THR A 673 14.31 -40.25 -2.28
N ASN A 674 13.69 -41.24 -1.65
CA ASN A 674 14.23 -42.61 -1.62
C ASN A 674 14.45 -43.14 -3.04
N GLY A 675 15.67 -43.63 -3.29
CA GLY A 675 16.14 -44.09 -4.59
C GLY A 675 16.63 -42.99 -5.54
N ARG A 676 16.65 -41.70 -5.13
CA ARG A 676 17.11 -40.61 -6.01
C ARG A 676 18.57 -40.82 -6.38
N THR A 677 18.86 -40.79 -7.67
CA THR A 677 20.19 -40.75 -8.22
C THR A 677 20.61 -39.32 -8.54
N SER A 678 21.89 -39.13 -8.81
CA SER A 678 22.48 -37.85 -9.16
C SER A 678 22.41 -36.74 -8.10
N VAL A 679 22.43 -37.13 -6.82
CA VAL A 679 22.39 -36.19 -5.69
C VAL A 679 23.73 -35.45 -5.56
N SER A 680 23.70 -34.16 -5.23
CA SER A 680 24.93 -33.39 -4.98
C SER A 680 25.72 -33.93 -3.79
N LYS A 681 27.05 -33.92 -3.90
CA LYS A 681 27.97 -34.42 -2.87
C LYS A 681 27.91 -33.65 -1.55
N THR A 682 27.34 -32.45 -1.56
CA THR A 682 27.19 -31.60 -0.37
C THR A 682 25.74 -31.48 0.09
N THR A 683 24.84 -32.26 -0.49
CA THR A 683 23.41 -32.21 -0.16
C THR A 683 23.18 -32.51 1.32
N SER A 684 22.40 -31.64 1.97
CA SER A 684 21.81 -31.94 3.27
C SER A 684 20.62 -32.88 3.08
N ILE A 685 20.52 -33.89 3.94
CA ILE A 685 19.39 -34.83 3.95
C ILE A 685 18.36 -34.29 4.93
N THR A 686 17.10 -34.26 4.52
CA THR A 686 15.99 -33.72 5.28
C THR A 686 14.91 -34.77 5.48
N LEU A 687 14.53 -35.02 6.73
CA LEU A 687 13.42 -35.88 7.14
C LEU A 687 12.27 -34.99 7.60
N SER A 688 11.13 -35.07 6.92
CA SER A 688 9.96 -34.24 7.17
C SER A 688 8.79 -35.09 7.64
N PHE A 689 8.24 -34.73 8.78
CA PHE A 689 7.09 -35.35 9.42
C PHE A 689 5.86 -34.47 9.22
N ASP A 690 4.70 -35.10 9.08
CA ASP A 690 3.40 -34.45 9.03
C ASP A 690 3.03 -33.78 10.36
N GLU A 691 3.59 -34.28 11.45
CA GLU A 691 3.39 -33.79 12.82
C GLU A 691 4.71 -33.38 13.49
N ALA A 692 4.62 -32.60 14.57
CA ALA A 692 5.78 -32.21 15.36
C ALA A 692 6.33 -33.42 16.12
N ILE A 693 7.66 -33.59 16.11
CA ILE A 693 8.38 -34.71 16.73
C ILE A 693 9.14 -34.30 17.98
N TYR A 694 9.21 -35.24 18.91
CA TYR A 694 9.77 -35.09 20.25
C TYR A 694 10.59 -36.32 20.62
N GLU A 695 11.49 -36.19 21.60
CA GLU A 695 12.20 -37.33 22.20
C GLU A 695 11.25 -38.20 23.02
N ASP A 696 10.38 -37.55 23.80
CA ASP A 696 9.23 -38.12 24.51
C ASP A 696 8.14 -37.03 24.58
N VAL A 697 6.91 -37.36 24.96
CA VAL A 697 5.78 -36.40 24.98
C VAL A 697 6.13 -35.18 25.84
N GLY A 698 6.27 -34.01 25.20
CA GLY A 698 6.65 -32.76 25.85
C GLY A 698 8.15 -32.53 26.07
N VAL A 699 9.00 -33.50 25.73
CA VAL A 699 10.47 -33.40 25.82
C VAL A 699 11.04 -32.93 24.49
N THR A 700 11.69 -31.77 24.49
CA THR A 700 12.26 -31.18 23.27
C THR A 700 13.41 -32.00 22.74
N LEU A 701 13.32 -32.36 21.46
CA LEU A 701 14.38 -33.07 20.74
C LEU A 701 15.66 -32.23 20.67
N THR A 702 16.83 -32.85 20.87
CA THR A 702 18.13 -32.18 20.76
C THR A 702 18.96 -32.72 19.60
N ALA A 703 19.83 -31.87 19.02
CA ALA A 703 20.74 -32.29 17.95
C ALA A 703 21.71 -33.41 18.40
N SER A 704 22.04 -33.48 19.69
CA SER A 704 22.89 -34.54 20.25
C SER A 704 22.16 -35.89 20.25
N TYR A 705 20.92 -35.91 20.71
CA TYR A 705 20.09 -37.11 20.72
C TYR A 705 19.85 -37.65 19.29
N ILE A 706 19.66 -36.75 18.32
CA ILE A 706 19.51 -37.15 16.91
C ILE A 706 20.73 -37.89 16.37
N ARG A 707 21.94 -37.40 16.68
CA ARG A 707 23.19 -38.01 16.23
C ARG A 707 23.52 -39.33 16.91
N ASN A 708 23.08 -39.49 18.17
CA ASN A 708 23.47 -40.64 18.98
C ASN A 708 22.43 -41.76 18.96
N SER A 709 21.16 -41.45 18.71
CA SER A 709 20.05 -42.39 18.93
C SER A 709 19.07 -42.48 17.76
N VAL A 710 18.79 -41.37 17.05
CA VAL A 710 17.65 -41.30 16.13
C VAL A 710 18.01 -41.69 14.70
N VAL A 711 19.02 -41.03 14.11
CA VAL A 711 19.35 -41.18 12.68
C VAL A 711 20.73 -41.80 12.54
N GLU A 712 20.91 -42.64 11.53
CA GLU A 712 22.20 -43.18 11.11
C GLU A 712 22.38 -42.93 9.61
N LEU A 713 23.59 -42.52 9.21
CA LEU A 713 23.96 -42.32 7.81
C LEU A 713 25.07 -43.29 7.44
N HIS A 714 24.80 -44.16 6.49
CA HIS A 714 25.73 -45.21 6.07
C HIS A 714 26.05 -45.16 4.58
N LYS A 715 27.27 -45.56 4.23
CA LYS A 715 27.71 -45.79 2.85
C LYS A 715 27.44 -47.24 2.45
N ASP A 716 27.04 -47.45 1.19
CA ASP A 716 26.89 -48.73 0.48
C ASP A 716 25.80 -49.70 0.99
N SER A 717 25.48 -49.72 2.30
CA SER A 717 24.41 -50.54 2.89
C SER A 717 23.86 -49.95 4.18
N THR A 718 22.76 -50.49 4.73
CA THR A 718 22.19 -50.05 6.02
C THR A 718 23.05 -50.35 7.24
N THR A 719 24.16 -51.08 7.07
CA THR A 719 25.12 -51.43 8.12
C THR A 719 26.56 -51.17 7.67
N GLY A 720 26.74 -50.38 6.61
CA GLY A 720 28.06 -50.07 6.05
C GLY A 720 28.80 -49.01 6.85
N GLU A 721 29.84 -48.42 6.25
CA GLU A 721 30.62 -47.35 6.88
C GLU A 721 29.71 -46.20 7.37
N SER A 722 29.80 -45.85 8.65
CA SER A 722 29.00 -44.78 9.25
C SER A 722 29.65 -43.41 8.99
N LEU A 723 28.87 -42.44 8.52
CA LEU A 723 29.35 -41.10 8.23
C LEU A 723 28.93 -40.12 9.32
N ALA A 724 29.89 -39.32 9.79
CA ALA A 724 29.61 -38.23 10.71
C ALA A 724 28.88 -37.07 10.02
N TYR A 725 27.90 -36.49 10.71
CA TYR A 725 27.10 -35.36 10.24
C TYR A 725 26.77 -34.37 11.36
N THR A 726 26.38 -33.17 10.97
CA THR A 726 25.71 -32.20 11.86
C THR A 726 24.20 -32.33 11.71
N ALA A 727 23.45 -32.08 12.78
CA ALA A 727 22.00 -32.17 12.78
C ALA A 727 21.38 -30.86 13.25
N THR A 728 20.34 -30.40 12.57
CA THR A 728 19.49 -29.28 12.99
C THR A 728 18.02 -29.71 12.99
N ILE A 729 17.24 -29.02 13.81
CA ILE A 729 15.81 -29.26 13.98
C ILE A 729 15.11 -27.96 13.63
N SER A 730 14.07 -28.03 12.81
CA SER A 730 13.27 -26.85 12.48
C SER A 730 12.57 -26.30 13.73
N SER A 731 12.29 -25.00 13.74
CA SER A 731 11.59 -24.34 14.86
C SER A 731 10.19 -24.90 15.13
N ASN A 732 9.52 -25.40 14.10
CA ASN A 732 8.22 -26.09 14.21
C ASN A 732 8.34 -27.57 14.61
N LYS A 733 9.57 -28.09 14.81
CA LYS A 733 9.88 -29.47 15.20
C LYS A 733 9.35 -30.53 14.24
N ARG A 734 9.10 -30.20 12.97
CA ARG A 734 8.61 -31.15 11.95
C ARG A 734 9.69 -31.66 11.02
N THR A 735 10.90 -31.11 11.11
CA THR A 735 11.96 -31.39 10.16
C THR A 735 13.29 -31.60 10.87
N ILE A 736 13.94 -32.73 10.57
CA ILE A 736 15.33 -32.99 10.90
C ILE A 736 16.15 -32.79 9.64
N THR A 737 17.15 -31.92 9.68
CA THR A 737 18.12 -31.77 8.60
C THR A 737 19.47 -32.27 9.09
N ILE A 738 20.03 -33.26 8.41
CA ILE A 738 21.40 -33.72 8.64
C ILE A 738 22.30 -33.28 7.48
N LYS A 739 23.49 -32.77 7.79
CA LYS A 739 24.49 -32.36 6.80
C LYS A 739 25.77 -33.16 7.04
N PRO A 740 26.21 -34.00 6.08
CA PRO A 740 27.48 -34.72 6.18
C PRO A 740 28.63 -33.77 6.50
N ASN A 741 29.52 -34.16 7.42
CA ASN A 741 30.66 -33.33 7.82
C ASN A 741 31.73 -33.23 6.72
N VAL A 742 31.76 -34.21 5.83
CA VAL A 742 32.63 -34.27 4.65
C VAL A 742 31.79 -34.46 3.40
N ALA A 743 32.28 -34.01 2.25
CA ALA A 743 31.62 -34.22 0.97
C ALA A 743 31.47 -35.72 0.68
N LEU A 744 30.30 -36.12 0.19
CA LEU A 744 30.00 -37.50 -0.19
C LEU A 744 30.83 -37.91 -1.42
N ALA A 745 31.15 -39.19 -1.53
CA ALA A 745 31.91 -39.75 -2.65
C ALA A 745 31.08 -39.77 -3.94
N ASP A 746 31.73 -39.68 -5.09
CA ASP A 746 31.08 -39.78 -6.40
C ASP A 746 30.54 -41.19 -6.65
N ASP A 747 29.44 -41.28 -7.40
CA ASP A 747 28.83 -42.55 -7.85
C ASP A 747 28.60 -43.57 -6.72
N THR A 748 28.20 -43.07 -5.54
CA THR A 748 28.11 -43.86 -4.31
C THR A 748 26.68 -43.83 -3.76
N THR A 749 26.19 -44.98 -3.30
CA THR A 749 24.87 -45.09 -2.64
C THR A 749 24.99 -44.90 -1.13
N TYR A 750 24.15 -44.05 -0.57
CA TYR A 750 24.06 -43.76 0.85
C TYR A 750 22.69 -44.15 1.40
N TYR A 751 22.67 -44.63 2.64
CA TYR A 751 21.48 -45.07 3.37
C TYR A 751 21.26 -44.19 4.60
N VAL A 752 20.02 -43.73 4.77
CA VAL A 752 19.54 -42.97 5.93
C VAL A 752 18.61 -43.88 6.70
N VAL A 753 18.96 -44.19 7.94
CA VAL A 753 18.18 -45.08 8.82
C VAL A 753 17.64 -44.25 9.98
N VAL A 754 16.35 -44.38 10.27
CA VAL A 754 15.73 -43.85 11.49
C VAL A 754 15.35 -45.01 12.40
N ASN A 755 15.87 -45.00 13.62
CA ASN A 755 15.70 -46.07 14.59
C ASN A 755 14.29 -46.10 15.19
N LYS A 756 13.74 -47.30 15.37
CA LYS A 756 12.38 -47.51 15.89
C LYS A 756 12.25 -46.96 17.32
N GLY A 757 11.15 -46.28 17.60
CA GLY A 757 10.79 -45.87 18.97
C GLY A 757 11.65 -44.74 19.54
N THR A 758 12.36 -43.99 18.69
CA THR A 758 13.26 -42.90 19.11
C THR A 758 12.63 -41.52 18.95
N LEU A 759 11.47 -41.45 18.30
CA LEU A 759 10.69 -40.24 18.12
C LEU A 759 9.23 -40.52 18.49
N VAL A 760 8.59 -39.52 19.12
CA VAL A 760 7.14 -39.50 19.33
C VAL A 760 6.53 -38.22 18.78
N ASN A 761 5.25 -38.25 18.41
CA ASN A 761 4.48 -37.05 18.11
C ASN A 761 3.85 -36.46 19.38
N GLU A 762 3.16 -35.34 19.25
CA GLU A 762 2.40 -34.72 20.35
C GLU A 762 1.36 -35.67 20.97
N ASN A 763 0.89 -36.65 20.20
CA ASN A 763 -0.10 -37.65 20.61
C ASN A 763 0.55 -38.92 21.24
N GLY A 764 1.88 -38.95 21.38
CA GLY A 764 2.62 -40.08 21.96
C GLY A 764 2.71 -41.34 21.09
N SER A 765 2.34 -41.24 19.82
CA SER A 765 2.62 -42.31 18.84
C SER A 765 4.12 -42.36 18.60
N SER A 766 4.71 -43.55 18.58
CA SER A 766 6.15 -43.70 18.29
C SER A 766 6.41 -43.95 16.81
N ASN A 767 7.62 -43.62 16.34
CA ASN A 767 8.03 -43.92 14.98
C ASN A 767 8.36 -45.40 14.77
N GLY A 768 8.00 -45.91 13.58
CA GLY A 768 8.53 -47.17 13.08
C GLY A 768 10.00 -47.02 12.64
N ARG A 769 10.69 -48.15 12.42
CA ARG A 769 11.99 -48.13 11.74
C ARG A 769 11.79 -47.65 10.30
N PHE A 770 12.54 -46.66 9.87
CA PHE A 770 12.48 -46.12 8.50
C PHE A 770 13.85 -46.20 7.84
N VAL A 771 13.88 -46.53 6.55
CA VAL A 771 15.11 -46.60 5.75
C VAL A 771 14.87 -45.95 4.40
N SER A 772 15.77 -45.04 4.02
CA SER A 772 15.84 -44.45 2.69
C SER A 772 17.25 -44.60 2.13
N LYS A 773 17.38 -44.64 0.80
CA LYS A 773 18.67 -44.58 0.11
C LYS A 773 18.69 -43.49 -0.96
N PHE A 774 19.86 -43.01 -1.33
CA PHE A 774 20.07 -42.15 -2.50
C PHE A 774 21.49 -42.36 -3.05
N SER A 775 21.77 -41.89 -4.25
CA SER A 775 23.07 -42.04 -4.89
C SER A 775 23.55 -40.69 -5.44
N THR A 776 24.84 -40.39 -5.24
CA THR A 776 25.47 -39.16 -5.73
C THR A 776 25.73 -39.20 -7.24
N GLY A 777 25.67 -38.04 -7.90
CA GLY A 777 25.83 -37.91 -9.36
C GLY A 777 27.19 -37.47 -9.83
N LYS A 778 27.43 -37.64 -11.13
CA LYS A 778 28.51 -36.97 -11.87
C LYS A 778 28.14 -35.48 -12.08
N THR A 779 29.12 -34.59 -12.03
CA THR A 779 29.00 -33.10 -11.99
C THR A 779 28.14 -32.47 -13.11
N VAL A 780 27.37 -31.40 -12.80
CA VAL A 780 26.52 -30.61 -13.74
C VAL A 780 27.34 -29.51 -14.45
N GLU A 781 27.10 -29.28 -15.74
CA GLU A 781 27.80 -28.28 -16.59
C GLU A 781 27.02 -26.96 -16.65
N THR A 782 27.68 -25.83 -16.39
CA THR A 782 27.03 -24.50 -16.14
C THR A 782 27.25 -23.46 -17.24
N ASP A 783 27.81 -23.84 -18.39
CA ASP A 783 28.14 -22.90 -19.46
C ASP A 783 26.88 -22.38 -20.19
N ILE A 784 26.90 -21.12 -20.65
CA ILE A 784 25.80 -20.48 -21.41
C ILE A 784 26.34 -19.99 -22.74
N VAL A 785 25.72 -20.42 -23.84
CA VAL A 785 26.06 -20.03 -25.21
C VAL A 785 24.87 -19.33 -25.86
N VAL A 786 25.10 -18.20 -26.53
CA VAL A 786 24.05 -17.45 -27.24
C VAL A 786 24.34 -17.41 -28.73
N SER A 787 23.30 -17.55 -29.56
CA SER A 787 23.36 -17.24 -30.99
C SER A 787 22.28 -16.20 -31.34
N PRO A 788 22.62 -15.04 -31.92
CA PRO A 788 23.96 -14.63 -32.36
C PRO A 788 24.98 -14.55 -31.21
N GLU A 789 26.23 -14.89 -31.50
CA GLU A 789 27.32 -14.87 -30.52
C GLU A 789 27.52 -13.46 -29.93
N ASP A 790 28.10 -13.37 -28.73
CA ASP A 790 28.34 -12.07 -28.10
C ASP A 790 29.19 -11.17 -29.01
N LYS A 791 28.70 -9.95 -29.20
CA LYS A 791 29.23 -8.90 -30.09
C LYS A 791 29.09 -9.20 -31.58
N ALA A 792 28.27 -10.16 -32.01
CA ALA A 792 27.96 -10.36 -33.41
C ALA A 792 27.44 -9.06 -34.07
N VAL A 793 27.85 -8.82 -35.31
CA VAL A 793 27.41 -7.70 -36.15
C VAL A 793 26.76 -8.24 -37.40
N ASN A 794 25.94 -7.41 -38.07
CA ASN A 794 25.17 -7.80 -39.26
C ASN A 794 24.23 -8.98 -39.01
N VAL A 795 23.55 -8.97 -37.88
CA VAL A 795 22.50 -9.96 -37.58
C VAL A 795 21.21 -9.55 -38.27
N SER A 796 20.61 -10.44 -39.06
CA SER A 796 19.31 -10.17 -39.69
C SER A 796 18.26 -9.80 -38.64
N ALA A 797 17.53 -8.72 -38.91
CA ALA A 797 16.57 -8.10 -37.99
C ALA A 797 15.45 -9.04 -37.53
N GLY A 798 15.12 -10.07 -38.32
CA GLY A 798 14.09 -11.05 -38.00
C GLY A 798 14.63 -12.37 -37.45
N SER A 799 15.95 -12.52 -37.28
CA SER A 799 16.55 -13.79 -36.90
C SER A 799 16.16 -14.20 -35.48
N PRO A 800 15.79 -15.48 -35.26
CA PRO A 800 15.57 -15.99 -33.90
C PRO A 800 16.88 -15.93 -33.12
N ILE A 801 16.77 -15.64 -31.82
CA ILE A 801 17.90 -15.58 -30.90
C ILE A 801 17.79 -16.80 -29.98
N THR A 802 18.87 -17.57 -29.83
CA THR A 802 18.90 -18.77 -28.99
C THR A 802 19.84 -18.60 -27.80
N VAL A 803 19.44 -19.09 -26.64
CA VAL A 803 20.24 -19.18 -25.41
C VAL A 803 20.29 -20.65 -25.02
N THR A 804 21.49 -21.24 -25.01
CA THR A 804 21.74 -22.66 -24.72
C THR A 804 22.51 -22.80 -23.42
N PHE A 805 21.98 -23.60 -22.49
CA PHE A 805 22.57 -23.93 -21.20
C PHE A 805 23.26 -25.30 -21.27
N GLY A 806 24.42 -25.45 -20.61
CA GLY A 806 25.18 -26.71 -20.56
C GLY A 806 24.38 -27.87 -19.96
N SER A 807 23.44 -27.56 -19.08
CA SER A 807 22.51 -28.51 -18.46
C SER A 807 21.06 -27.98 -18.51
N PRO A 808 20.04 -28.86 -18.40
CA PRO A 808 18.64 -28.44 -18.45
C PRO A 808 18.32 -27.43 -17.34
N VAL A 809 17.52 -26.42 -17.67
CA VAL A 809 17.11 -25.37 -16.71
C VAL A 809 15.61 -25.37 -16.48
N TYR A 810 15.23 -25.00 -15.26
CA TYR A 810 13.85 -25.05 -14.77
C TYR A 810 13.48 -23.79 -13.99
N ARG A 811 12.18 -23.53 -13.85
CA ARG A 811 11.69 -22.61 -12.81
C ARG A 811 11.73 -23.32 -11.47
N SER A 812 12.22 -22.67 -10.41
CA SER A 812 12.21 -23.20 -9.04
C SER A 812 10.87 -23.87 -8.70
N GLY A 813 10.92 -25.16 -8.34
CA GLY A 813 9.75 -25.97 -7.99
C GLY A 813 8.98 -26.58 -9.16
N TYR A 814 9.46 -26.46 -10.39
CA TYR A 814 8.86 -27.05 -11.59
C TYR A 814 9.84 -27.97 -12.32
N THR A 815 9.31 -28.98 -13.01
CA THR A 815 10.10 -29.96 -13.77
C THR A 815 10.21 -29.65 -15.26
N THR A 816 9.57 -28.57 -15.73
CA THR A 816 9.65 -28.07 -17.10
C THR A 816 9.65 -26.55 -17.13
N LEU A 817 10.42 -25.95 -18.03
CA LEU A 817 10.42 -24.51 -18.27
C LEU A 817 9.36 -24.17 -19.33
N LYS A 818 8.39 -23.31 -18.98
CA LYS A 818 7.32 -22.91 -19.89
C LYS A 818 7.71 -21.65 -20.70
N PRO A 819 7.43 -21.58 -22.00
CA PRO A 819 7.71 -20.41 -22.82
C PRO A 819 7.14 -19.09 -22.27
N SER A 820 5.90 -19.10 -21.75
CA SER A 820 5.27 -17.90 -21.19
C SER A 820 5.99 -17.33 -19.95
N TYR A 821 6.73 -18.15 -19.22
CA TYR A 821 7.57 -17.69 -18.10
C TYR A 821 8.87 -17.06 -18.60
N VAL A 822 9.42 -17.55 -19.71
CA VAL A 822 10.56 -16.93 -20.40
C VAL A 822 10.19 -15.54 -20.89
N GLU A 823 9.07 -15.41 -21.60
CA GLU A 823 8.59 -14.14 -22.20
C GLU A 823 8.32 -13.04 -21.15
N SER A 824 7.79 -13.42 -19.99
CA SER A 824 7.39 -12.46 -18.96
C SER A 824 8.46 -12.17 -17.92
N THR A 825 9.38 -13.12 -17.67
CA THR A 825 10.22 -13.11 -16.46
C THR A 825 11.68 -13.50 -16.71
N ALA A 826 11.96 -14.65 -17.34
CA ALA A 826 13.29 -15.26 -17.24
C ALA A 826 14.33 -14.69 -18.23
N ILE A 827 13.90 -14.22 -19.40
CA ILE A 827 14.78 -13.61 -20.41
C ILE A 827 14.21 -12.27 -20.84
N GLU A 828 15.08 -11.28 -21.05
CA GLU A 828 14.71 -9.98 -21.60
C GLU A 828 15.53 -9.65 -22.85
N LEU A 829 14.87 -9.13 -23.89
CA LEU A 829 15.51 -8.54 -25.05
C LEU A 829 15.41 -7.02 -24.96
N ARG A 830 16.53 -6.30 -25.03
CA ARG A 830 16.58 -4.85 -24.77
C ARG A 830 17.37 -4.09 -25.81
N ARG A 831 16.86 -2.92 -26.22
CA ARG A 831 17.51 -2.03 -27.20
C ARG A 831 18.55 -1.13 -26.52
N GLY A 832 19.76 -1.09 -27.08
CA GLY A 832 20.83 -0.13 -26.77
C GLY A 832 21.68 -0.45 -25.53
N SER A 833 21.09 -0.97 -24.44
CA SER A 833 21.81 -1.38 -23.21
C SER A 833 21.03 -2.44 -22.44
N THR A 834 21.67 -3.08 -21.44
CA THR A 834 21.03 -4.03 -20.51
C THR A 834 19.92 -3.41 -19.66
N SER A 835 19.83 -2.08 -19.58
CA SER A 835 18.73 -1.33 -18.94
C SER A 835 17.83 -0.58 -19.93
N GLY A 836 18.01 -0.79 -21.23
CA GLY A 836 17.29 -0.10 -22.29
C GLY A 836 15.84 -0.57 -22.48
N SER A 837 15.16 0.00 -23.47
CA SER A 837 13.76 -0.33 -23.79
C SER A 837 13.60 -1.82 -24.10
N LYS A 838 12.61 -2.47 -23.49
CA LYS A 838 12.28 -3.88 -23.76
C LYS A 838 11.70 -4.03 -25.17
N VAL A 839 12.04 -5.14 -25.82
CA VAL A 839 11.47 -5.58 -27.09
C VAL A 839 10.65 -6.81 -26.81
N ASP A 840 9.39 -6.78 -27.23
CA ASP A 840 8.49 -7.92 -27.05
C ASP A 840 8.83 -9.04 -28.04
N PHE A 841 8.78 -10.28 -27.57
CA PHE A 841 9.07 -11.49 -28.35
C PHE A 841 8.17 -12.66 -27.92
N THR A 842 8.16 -13.71 -28.74
CA THR A 842 7.65 -15.04 -28.38
C THR A 842 8.80 -15.97 -28.05
N ALA A 843 8.60 -16.94 -27.16
CA ALA A 843 9.63 -17.92 -26.79
C ALA A 843 9.24 -19.35 -27.16
N SER A 844 10.23 -20.21 -27.31
CA SER A 844 10.09 -21.66 -27.31
C SER A 844 11.25 -22.30 -26.54
N VAL A 845 11.01 -23.48 -25.95
CA VAL A 845 11.99 -24.21 -25.14
C VAL A 845 12.15 -25.60 -25.75
N SER A 846 13.40 -26.06 -25.91
CA SER A 846 13.70 -27.39 -26.43
C SER A 846 13.21 -28.49 -25.50
N ASN A 847 12.99 -29.70 -26.06
CA ASN A 847 12.47 -30.84 -25.31
C ASN A 847 13.39 -31.30 -24.16
N ASP A 848 14.70 -31.05 -24.26
CA ASP A 848 15.68 -31.35 -23.22
C ASP A 848 15.82 -30.22 -22.18
N GLY A 849 15.10 -29.11 -22.34
CA GLY A 849 15.13 -27.96 -21.44
C GLY A 849 16.43 -27.15 -21.46
N LYS A 850 17.33 -27.41 -22.42
CA LYS A 850 18.64 -26.74 -22.51
C LYS A 850 18.66 -25.51 -23.40
N THR A 851 17.82 -25.43 -24.42
CA THR A 851 17.85 -24.35 -25.41
C THR A 851 16.56 -23.56 -25.39
N VAL A 852 16.67 -22.23 -25.28
CA VAL A 852 15.56 -21.29 -25.34
C VAL A 852 15.71 -20.44 -26.59
N THR A 853 14.71 -20.46 -27.47
CA THR A 853 14.68 -19.65 -28.69
C THR A 853 13.65 -18.54 -28.55
N ILE A 854 14.06 -17.28 -28.73
CA ILE A 854 13.18 -16.11 -28.71
C ILE A 854 13.08 -15.49 -30.11
N GLN A 855 11.86 -15.11 -30.49
CA GLN A 855 11.52 -14.51 -31.79
C GLN A 855 10.80 -13.17 -31.56
N PRO A 856 11.44 -12.02 -31.90
CA PRO A 856 10.81 -10.71 -31.82
C PRO A 856 9.48 -10.65 -32.58
N TYR A 857 8.47 -9.96 -32.03
CA TYR A 857 7.16 -9.83 -32.72
C TYR A 857 7.23 -9.03 -34.02
N ASN A 858 8.11 -8.04 -34.05
CA ASN A 858 8.42 -7.24 -35.23
C ASN A 858 9.91 -7.36 -35.51
N ASP A 859 10.30 -7.21 -36.77
CA ASP A 859 11.70 -7.12 -37.17
C ASP A 859 12.39 -6.04 -36.34
N LEU A 860 13.57 -6.37 -35.82
CA LEU A 860 14.41 -5.45 -35.06
C LEU A 860 14.85 -4.27 -35.94
N GLU A 861 15.07 -3.11 -35.32
CA GLU A 861 15.55 -1.95 -36.06
C GLU A 861 16.94 -2.25 -36.63
N LEU A 862 17.19 -1.85 -37.87
CA LEU A 862 18.49 -2.03 -38.54
C LEU A 862 19.57 -1.17 -37.88
N ASN A 863 20.84 -1.59 -38.01
CA ASN A 863 22.01 -0.93 -37.44
C ASN A 863 21.88 -0.59 -35.94
N THR A 864 21.21 -1.46 -35.18
CA THR A 864 20.84 -1.22 -33.79
C THR A 864 21.38 -2.33 -32.89
N LYS A 865 21.95 -1.94 -31.74
CA LYS A 865 22.48 -2.89 -30.75
C LYS A 865 21.36 -3.41 -29.84
N TYR A 866 21.27 -4.72 -29.69
CA TYR A 866 20.32 -5.38 -28.80
C TYR A 866 21.03 -6.30 -27.80
N TYR A 867 20.53 -6.33 -26.57
CA TYR A 867 21.04 -7.13 -25.45
C TYR A 867 20.05 -8.21 -25.09
N VAL A 868 20.55 -9.44 -24.96
CA VAL A 868 19.84 -10.59 -24.39
C VAL A 868 20.28 -10.73 -22.94
N VAL A 869 19.34 -10.72 -22.01
CA VAL A 869 19.62 -10.77 -20.56
C VAL A 869 18.89 -11.96 -19.95
N VAL A 870 19.63 -12.84 -19.28
CA VAL A 870 19.06 -13.88 -18.39
C VAL A 870 18.96 -13.30 -17.00
N VAL A 871 17.74 -13.24 -16.47
CA VAL A 871 17.47 -12.60 -15.17
C VAL A 871 17.93 -13.51 -14.04
N SER A 872 18.76 -12.99 -13.13
CA SER A 872 19.31 -13.77 -12.03
C SER A 872 18.21 -14.31 -11.10
N GLY A 873 18.34 -15.57 -10.68
CA GLY A 873 17.44 -16.18 -9.70
C GLY A 873 16.05 -16.55 -10.22
N THR A 874 15.84 -16.48 -11.54
CA THR A 874 14.58 -16.92 -12.16
C THR A 874 14.65 -18.35 -12.69
N LEU A 875 15.85 -18.91 -12.87
CA LEU A 875 16.10 -20.26 -13.40
C LEU A 875 17.06 -21.04 -12.50
N GLU A 876 16.90 -22.36 -12.43
CA GLU A 876 17.74 -23.31 -11.69
C GLU A 876 18.13 -24.51 -12.57
N TYR A 877 19.32 -25.08 -12.34
CA TYR A 877 19.75 -26.34 -12.95
C TYR A 877 19.11 -27.57 -12.28
N GLU A 878 19.27 -28.77 -12.85
CA GLU A 878 18.67 -30.00 -12.31
C GLU A 878 19.12 -30.35 -10.88
N ASP A 879 20.31 -29.90 -10.46
CA ASP A 879 20.81 -30.07 -9.09
C ASP A 879 20.26 -29.02 -8.09
N GLY A 880 19.40 -28.12 -8.55
CA GLY A 880 18.78 -27.04 -7.78
C GLY A 880 19.66 -25.81 -7.60
N SER A 881 20.83 -25.74 -8.25
CA SER A 881 21.65 -24.53 -8.24
C SER A 881 21.06 -23.45 -9.14
N ASN A 882 21.11 -22.18 -8.70
CA ASN A 882 20.58 -21.06 -9.47
C ASN A 882 21.45 -20.72 -10.68
N VAL A 883 20.81 -20.40 -11.81
CA VAL A 883 21.48 -19.79 -12.97
C VAL A 883 21.81 -18.34 -12.61
N GLY A 884 23.09 -17.99 -12.66
CA GLY A 884 23.58 -16.63 -12.37
C GLY A 884 23.16 -15.60 -13.42
N SER A 885 23.37 -14.31 -13.14
CA SER A 885 23.14 -13.23 -14.11
C SER A 885 24.03 -13.39 -15.34
N PHE A 886 23.43 -13.36 -16.52
CA PHE A 886 24.15 -13.42 -17.80
C PHE A 886 23.58 -12.39 -18.79
N SER A 887 24.45 -11.76 -19.58
CA SER A 887 24.04 -10.89 -20.69
C SER A 887 24.99 -10.99 -21.87
N SER A 888 24.43 -10.96 -23.07
CA SER A 888 25.15 -10.91 -24.36
C SER A 888 24.53 -9.84 -25.25
N TYR A 889 25.25 -9.30 -26.24
CA TYR A 889 24.68 -8.35 -27.19
C TYR A 889 25.07 -8.61 -28.64
N PHE A 890 24.26 -8.14 -29.58
CA PHE A 890 24.58 -8.15 -31.02
C PHE A 890 24.08 -6.86 -31.70
N THR A 891 24.50 -6.63 -32.94
CA THR A 891 24.08 -5.47 -33.76
C THR A 891 23.44 -5.95 -35.05
N THR A 892 22.25 -5.42 -35.35
CA THR A 892 21.49 -5.78 -36.56
C THR A 892 22.10 -5.22 -37.84
N GLU A 893 21.80 -5.85 -38.99
CA GLU A 893 22.27 -5.46 -40.32
C GLU A 893 22.08 -3.97 -40.61
N ASP A 894 23.06 -3.37 -41.31
CA ASP A 894 22.95 -2.02 -41.87
C ASP A 894 22.28 -2.08 -43.26
N SER A 895 21.59 -1.02 -43.66
CA SER A 895 20.79 -1.01 -44.90
C SER A 895 21.65 -1.05 -46.18
N ASN A 896 22.03 -2.23 -46.69
CA ASN A 896 22.44 -2.47 -48.09
C ASN A 896 22.71 -3.97 -48.41
N PRO A 897 22.68 -4.38 -49.71
CA PRO A 897 21.59 -5.02 -50.47
C PRO A 897 21.28 -6.52 -50.11
N LEU A 898 20.06 -7.00 -50.39
CA LEU A 898 19.71 -8.43 -50.29
C LEU A 898 20.38 -9.26 -51.41
N ASN A 899 21.43 -10.01 -51.07
CA ASN A 899 21.99 -11.06 -51.93
C ASN A 899 21.14 -12.33 -51.80
N ILE A 900 20.45 -12.74 -52.86
CA ILE A 900 19.69 -14.00 -52.90
C ILE A 900 20.38 -14.94 -53.89
N ALA A 901 21.11 -15.93 -53.36
CA ALA A 901 21.73 -16.98 -54.16
C ALA A 901 20.66 -17.94 -54.68
N VAL A 902 20.67 -18.20 -56.00
CA VAL A 902 19.76 -19.14 -56.64
C VAL A 902 20.45 -20.51 -56.67
N ASP A 903 19.91 -21.48 -55.94
CA ASP A 903 20.39 -22.85 -55.98
C ASP A 903 20.09 -23.46 -57.37
N THR A 904 21.11 -23.53 -58.22
CA THR A 904 21.11 -24.37 -59.41
C THR A 904 22.33 -25.27 -59.36
N GLU A 905 22.07 -26.59 -59.40
CA GLU A 905 23.11 -27.61 -59.46
C GLU A 905 24.12 -27.31 -60.57
N ASN A 906 25.39 -27.19 -60.16
CA ASN A 906 26.61 -27.40 -60.93
C ASN A 906 26.71 -26.72 -62.32
N ASP A 907 27.10 -25.44 -62.36
CA ASP A 907 28.16 -24.97 -63.28
C ASP A 907 28.69 -23.60 -62.82
N VAL A 908 29.99 -23.48 -62.59
CA VAL A 908 30.62 -22.31 -61.95
C VAL A 908 30.91 -21.24 -63.00
N SER A 909 30.03 -20.25 -63.12
CA SER A 909 30.36 -18.93 -63.67
C SER A 909 29.50 -17.84 -63.02
N SER A 910 30.14 -16.92 -62.28
CA SER A 910 29.47 -15.89 -61.46
C SER A 910 28.85 -14.79 -62.33
N THR A 911 27.65 -15.05 -62.83
CA THR A 911 26.88 -14.07 -63.61
C THR A 911 25.73 -13.57 -62.74
N SER A 912 25.71 -12.27 -62.41
CA SER A 912 24.67 -11.67 -61.57
C SER A 912 23.94 -10.50 -62.24
N ALA A 913 22.68 -10.29 -61.87
CA ALA A 913 21.90 -9.16 -62.32
C ALA A 913 21.30 -8.42 -61.12
N VAL A 914 21.53 -7.10 -61.07
CA VAL A 914 21.04 -6.25 -59.99
C VAL A 914 19.98 -5.31 -60.53
N PHE A 915 18.86 -5.19 -59.83
CA PHE A 915 17.77 -4.27 -60.17
C PHE A 915 17.19 -3.64 -58.91
N SER A 916 16.40 -2.57 -59.05
CA SER A 916 15.59 -2.04 -57.95
C SER A 916 14.11 -2.00 -58.29
N VAL A 917 13.27 -2.12 -57.26
CA VAL A 917 11.81 -1.92 -57.35
C VAL A 917 11.43 -0.81 -56.38
N GLN A 918 10.74 0.20 -56.88
CA GLN A 918 10.23 1.31 -56.09
C GLN A 918 8.73 1.44 -56.34
N SER A 919 7.95 1.61 -55.27
CA SER A 919 6.52 1.89 -55.33
C SER A 919 6.28 3.30 -54.84
N ASP A 920 5.41 4.08 -55.48
CA ASP A 920 5.00 5.41 -55.02
C ASP A 920 4.04 5.38 -53.82
N VAL A 921 3.39 4.24 -53.58
CA VAL A 921 2.51 3.99 -52.44
C VAL A 921 3.00 2.84 -51.55
N GLU A 922 2.53 2.80 -50.31
CA GLU A 922 2.80 1.71 -49.38
C GLU A 922 1.83 0.54 -49.62
N GLY A 923 2.37 -0.66 -49.87
CA GLY A 923 1.57 -1.83 -50.22
C GLY A 923 2.37 -3.14 -50.09
N LYS A 924 1.76 -4.25 -50.49
CA LYS A 924 2.38 -5.59 -50.40
C LYS A 924 3.03 -5.96 -51.73
N LEU A 925 4.35 -5.98 -51.77
CA LEU A 925 5.14 -6.30 -52.95
C LEU A 925 5.57 -7.77 -52.97
N THR A 926 5.41 -8.40 -54.12
CA THR A 926 5.91 -9.72 -54.46
C THR A 926 6.77 -9.60 -55.71
N VAL A 927 8.01 -10.09 -55.69
CA VAL A 927 8.90 -10.09 -56.85
C VAL A 927 9.25 -11.53 -57.20
N THR A 928 9.05 -11.88 -58.46
CA THR A 928 9.33 -13.20 -59.03
C THR A 928 10.26 -13.04 -60.23
N TYR A 929 10.96 -14.10 -60.62
CA TYR A 929 11.62 -14.16 -61.91
C TYR A 929 11.37 -15.50 -62.58
N SER A 930 11.41 -15.54 -63.91
CA SER A 930 11.26 -16.75 -64.72
C SER A 930 12.31 -16.82 -65.83
N GLY A 931 12.96 -17.97 -65.97
CA GLY A 931 14.02 -18.22 -66.98
C GLY A 931 14.64 -19.60 -66.80
N GLY A 932 15.19 -20.17 -67.88
CA GLY A 932 15.79 -21.52 -67.85
C GLY A 932 14.80 -22.68 -67.61
N GLY A 933 13.50 -22.45 -67.84
CA GLY A 933 12.43 -23.44 -67.66
C GLY A 933 11.77 -23.45 -66.27
N LYS A 934 12.14 -22.54 -65.36
CA LYS A 934 11.57 -22.42 -64.01
C LYS A 934 11.13 -20.98 -63.69
N THR A 935 10.16 -20.84 -62.78
CA THR A 935 9.70 -19.57 -62.20
C THR A 935 9.88 -19.64 -60.69
N THR A 936 10.53 -18.63 -60.12
CA THR A 936 10.89 -18.57 -58.71
C THR A 936 10.49 -17.22 -58.12
N THR A 937 10.00 -17.23 -56.88
CA THR A 937 9.67 -16.01 -56.13
C THR A 937 10.88 -15.56 -55.31
N LEU A 938 11.36 -14.33 -55.54
CA LEU A 938 12.48 -13.74 -54.81
C LEU A 938 12.03 -13.19 -53.46
N VAL A 939 10.89 -12.49 -53.47
CA VAL A 939 10.23 -12.01 -52.25
C VAL A 939 8.73 -12.07 -52.46
N SER A 940 7.98 -12.33 -51.40
CA SER A 940 6.52 -12.39 -51.45
C SER A 940 5.90 -11.60 -50.32
N ASN A 941 4.91 -10.78 -50.64
CA ASN A 941 4.11 -10.00 -49.68
C ASN A 941 4.92 -9.13 -48.71
N ILE A 942 6.07 -8.62 -49.13
CA ILE A 942 6.85 -7.68 -48.33
C ILE A 942 6.17 -6.31 -48.33
N THR A 943 6.07 -5.64 -47.18
CA THR A 943 5.53 -4.28 -47.13
C THR A 943 6.55 -3.31 -47.72
N THR A 944 6.17 -2.54 -48.72
CA THR A 944 6.99 -1.44 -49.26
C THR A 944 6.52 -0.12 -48.68
N LYS A 945 7.44 0.82 -48.44
CA LYS A 945 7.08 2.21 -48.14
C LYS A 945 7.03 3.02 -49.42
N ALA A 946 6.18 4.05 -49.44
CA ALA A 946 6.04 4.98 -50.55
C ALA A 946 7.39 5.63 -50.92
N ASN A 947 7.73 5.60 -52.21
CA ASN A 947 8.95 6.09 -52.83
C ASN A 947 10.26 5.51 -52.30
N GLU A 948 10.24 4.34 -51.67
CA GLU A 948 11.45 3.63 -51.25
C GLU A 948 11.90 2.63 -52.32
N ALA A 949 13.11 2.83 -52.85
CA ALA A 949 13.69 1.94 -53.86
C ALA A 949 14.39 0.76 -53.19
N ARG A 950 13.89 -0.45 -53.42
CA ARG A 950 14.47 -1.70 -52.90
C ARG A 950 15.31 -2.38 -53.96
N ARG A 951 16.60 -2.61 -53.67
CA ARG A 951 17.54 -3.31 -54.57
C ARG A 951 17.52 -4.82 -54.35
N PHE A 952 17.59 -5.56 -55.46
CA PHE A 952 17.61 -7.01 -55.53
C PHE A 952 18.76 -7.45 -56.42
N GLU A 953 19.49 -8.49 -56.02
CA GLU A 953 20.51 -9.15 -56.83
C GLU A 953 20.12 -10.61 -57.08
N LEU A 954 20.14 -11.00 -58.36
CA LEU A 954 20.04 -12.37 -58.85
C LEU A 954 21.45 -12.85 -59.16
N SER A 955 21.95 -13.86 -58.45
CA SER A 955 23.23 -14.50 -58.79
C SER A 955 23.05 -15.83 -59.51
N ASP A 956 24.14 -16.37 -60.04
CA ASP A 956 24.24 -17.73 -60.60
C ASP A 956 23.33 -17.97 -61.82
N LEU A 957 23.17 -16.94 -62.65
CA LEU A 957 22.35 -17.00 -63.85
C LEU A 957 23.04 -17.82 -64.95
N LYS A 958 22.31 -18.79 -65.52
CA LYS A 958 22.79 -19.64 -66.61
C LYS A 958 23.07 -18.80 -67.84
N ALA A 959 24.28 -18.93 -68.39
CA ALA A 959 24.69 -18.24 -69.62
C ALA A 959 23.81 -18.63 -70.82
N GLY A 960 23.55 -17.68 -71.73
CA GLY A 960 22.76 -17.90 -72.95
C GLY A 960 21.25 -18.02 -72.72
N THR A 961 20.76 -17.67 -71.53
CA THR A 961 19.36 -17.87 -71.12
C THR A 961 18.65 -16.53 -70.90
N SER A 962 17.41 -16.41 -71.35
CA SER A 962 16.55 -15.24 -71.10
C SER A 962 15.81 -15.37 -69.78
N TYR A 963 15.82 -14.29 -69.00
CA TYR A 963 15.17 -14.17 -67.70
C TYR A 963 14.18 -13.00 -67.70
N THR A 964 13.03 -13.17 -67.07
CA THR A 964 12.00 -12.14 -66.89
C THR A 964 11.73 -11.94 -65.42
N ILE A 965 11.96 -10.74 -64.91
CA ILE A 965 11.61 -10.36 -63.55
C ILE A 965 10.22 -9.74 -63.57
N ARG A 966 9.38 -10.08 -62.60
CA ARG A 966 8.03 -9.55 -62.41
C ARG A 966 7.85 -9.08 -60.97
N ALA A 967 7.57 -7.80 -60.79
CA ALA A 967 7.25 -7.17 -59.52
C ALA A 967 5.74 -6.86 -59.47
N THR A 968 5.06 -7.32 -58.44
CA THR A 968 3.60 -7.24 -58.25
C THR A 968 3.29 -6.61 -56.90
N LEU A 969 2.64 -5.44 -56.91
CA LEU A 969 2.20 -4.71 -55.72
C LEU A 969 0.68 -4.89 -55.54
N VAL A 970 0.26 -5.24 -54.33
CA VAL A 970 -1.14 -5.23 -53.91
C VAL A 970 -1.38 -4.05 -52.99
N TYR A 971 -2.25 -3.14 -53.41
CA TYR A 971 -2.63 -1.93 -52.68
C TYR A 971 -4.15 -1.72 -52.79
N ASN A 972 -4.84 -1.55 -51.66
CA ASN A 972 -6.30 -1.43 -51.57
C ASN A 972 -7.09 -2.52 -52.34
N GLY A 973 -6.58 -3.76 -52.34
CA GLY A 973 -7.22 -4.90 -53.02
C GLY A 973 -6.99 -4.95 -54.54
N LEU A 974 -6.34 -3.96 -55.13
CA LEU A 974 -5.95 -3.91 -56.54
C LEU A 974 -4.50 -4.35 -56.72
N THR A 975 -4.19 -4.96 -57.86
CA THR A 975 -2.88 -5.54 -58.15
C THR A 975 -2.20 -4.83 -59.31
N TYR A 976 -1.01 -4.29 -59.07
CA TYR A 976 -0.20 -3.55 -60.03
C TYR A 976 1.06 -4.35 -60.34
N THR A 977 1.31 -4.67 -61.60
CA THR A 977 2.45 -5.52 -61.98
C THR A 977 3.32 -4.86 -63.04
N LYS A 978 4.63 -4.91 -62.83
CA LYS A 978 5.65 -4.50 -63.80
C LYS A 978 6.60 -5.65 -64.05
N SER A 979 7.09 -5.78 -65.28
CA SER A 979 8.05 -6.83 -65.62
C SER A 979 9.17 -6.28 -66.48
N GLN A 980 10.35 -6.86 -66.36
CA GLN A 980 11.51 -6.52 -67.16
C GLN A 980 12.30 -7.79 -67.48
N SER A 981 12.58 -7.99 -68.77
CA SER A 981 13.31 -9.15 -69.26
C SER A 981 14.72 -8.77 -69.72
N PHE A 982 15.65 -9.69 -69.53
CA PHE A 982 17.03 -9.58 -69.98
C PHE A 982 17.57 -10.96 -70.36
N SER A 983 18.66 -11.02 -71.11
CA SER A 983 19.28 -12.29 -71.50
C SER A 983 20.77 -12.27 -71.18
N THR A 984 21.31 -13.38 -70.70
CA THR A 984 22.74 -13.54 -70.40
C THR A 984 23.48 -14.02 -71.66
N THR A 985 24.69 -13.52 -71.91
CA THR A 985 25.57 -13.99 -73.00
C THR A 985 26.75 -14.81 -72.43
N SER A 986 27.50 -15.52 -73.27
CA SER A 986 28.40 -16.64 -72.91
C SER A 986 29.71 -16.28 -72.20
N SER A 987 29.75 -15.24 -71.36
CA SER A 987 30.90 -14.91 -70.51
C SER A 987 30.46 -14.00 -69.37
N SER A 988 31.04 -14.18 -68.18
CA SER A 988 30.70 -13.51 -66.91
C SER A 988 30.38 -12.02 -67.06
N VAL A 989 29.12 -11.64 -66.81
CA VAL A 989 28.63 -10.26 -66.86
C VAL A 989 27.79 -9.96 -65.61
N THR A 990 28.09 -8.86 -64.94
CA THR A 990 27.18 -8.21 -63.99
C THR A 990 26.30 -7.23 -64.77
N SER A 991 25.02 -7.53 -64.98
CA SER A 991 24.11 -6.62 -65.67
C SER A 991 23.31 -5.79 -64.66
N THR A 992 23.48 -4.47 -64.66
CA THR A 992 22.61 -3.57 -63.88
C THR A 992 21.38 -3.24 -64.72
N LEU A 993 20.23 -3.63 -64.21
CA LEU A 993 18.92 -3.38 -64.80
C LEU A 993 18.35 -2.07 -64.26
N LYS A 994 17.51 -1.41 -65.07
CA LYS A 994 16.90 -0.13 -64.69
C LYS A 994 15.82 -0.34 -63.61
N GLU A 995 15.65 0.66 -62.76
CA GLU A 995 14.66 0.68 -61.70
C GLU A 995 13.23 0.42 -62.22
N MET A 996 12.54 -0.54 -61.61
CA MET A 996 11.13 -0.82 -61.85
C MET A 996 10.28 0.02 -60.90
N ARG A 997 9.83 1.18 -61.40
CA ARG A 997 8.82 2.01 -60.73
C ARG A 997 7.40 1.50 -60.95
N LEU A 998 6.72 1.17 -59.86
CA LEU A 998 5.29 0.86 -59.76
C LEU A 998 4.57 2.14 -59.29
N ILE A 999 3.61 2.61 -60.08
CA ILE A 999 2.84 3.83 -59.82
C ILE A 999 1.39 3.42 -59.61
N ALA A 1000 0.81 3.75 -58.46
CA ALA A 1000 -0.57 3.47 -58.12
C ALA A 1000 -1.39 4.78 -58.16
N ASP A 1001 -1.78 5.19 -59.37
CA ASP A 1001 -2.63 6.35 -59.61
C ASP A 1001 -4.11 5.92 -59.73
N PRO A 1002 -5.05 6.46 -58.94
CA PRO A 1002 -6.46 6.06 -58.99
C PRO A 1002 -7.23 6.54 -60.24
N ASP A 1003 -6.71 7.48 -61.04
CA ASP A 1003 -7.41 8.02 -62.24
C ASP A 1003 -6.70 7.72 -63.58
N VAL A 1004 -5.66 6.87 -63.58
CA VAL A 1004 -4.86 6.57 -64.79
C VAL A 1004 -4.82 5.08 -65.07
N TYR A 1005 -5.63 4.63 -66.03
CA TYR A 1005 -5.54 3.28 -66.59
C TYR A 1005 -4.34 3.15 -67.54
N SER A 1006 -3.22 2.72 -66.95
CA SER A 1006 -2.04 2.07 -67.56
C SER A 1006 -1.41 2.71 -68.82
N ILE A 1007 -0.19 3.23 -68.64
CA ILE A 1007 0.88 3.09 -69.63
C ILE A 1007 2.10 2.50 -68.91
N ILE A 1008 2.46 1.26 -69.22
CA ILE A 1008 3.82 0.75 -69.05
C ILE A 1008 4.31 0.32 -70.42
N ASP A 1009 5.26 1.09 -70.94
CA ASP A 1009 6.21 0.67 -71.96
C ASP A 1009 7.02 -0.52 -71.41
N THR A 1010 6.91 -1.66 -72.07
CA THR A 1010 8.11 -2.39 -72.50
C THR A 1010 7.73 -3.28 -73.67
N ALA A 1011 8.23 -2.93 -74.85
CA ALA A 1011 9.10 -3.79 -75.64
C ALA A 1011 9.40 -3.08 -76.96
N THR A 1012 10.63 -3.14 -77.48
CA THR A 1012 10.69 -3.24 -78.94
C THR A 1012 9.94 -4.52 -79.28
N THR A 1013 8.71 -4.34 -79.79
CA THR A 1013 7.73 -5.30 -80.34
C THR A 1013 6.45 -5.53 -79.52
N THR A 1014 5.41 -4.84 -80.02
CA THR A 1014 3.98 -5.17 -80.14
C THR A 1014 3.16 -5.36 -78.87
N THR A 1015 2.65 -4.25 -78.34
CA THR A 1015 1.57 -4.23 -77.34
C THR A 1015 0.22 -4.18 -78.04
N SER A 1016 -0.67 -5.13 -77.76
CA SER A 1016 -2.09 -5.02 -78.13
C SER A 1016 -2.86 -4.48 -76.93
N TYR A 1017 -3.61 -3.38 -77.10
CA TYR A 1017 -4.41 -2.76 -76.05
C TYR A 1017 -5.89 -3.09 -76.28
N THR A 1018 -6.60 -3.43 -75.21
CA THR A 1018 -8.07 -3.50 -75.23
C THR A 1018 -8.57 -2.38 -74.32
N VAL A 1019 -9.15 -1.35 -74.91
CA VAL A 1019 -9.72 -0.20 -74.18
C VAL A 1019 -11.23 -0.36 -74.17
N TYR A 1020 -11.88 -0.15 -73.02
CA TYR A 1020 -13.33 -0.09 -72.92
C TYR A 1020 -13.77 1.38 -72.81
N PRO A 1021 -14.17 2.04 -73.91
CA PRO A 1021 -14.71 3.38 -73.81
C PRO A 1021 -16.15 3.31 -73.29
N THR A 1022 -16.43 3.97 -72.17
CA THR A 1022 -17.81 4.35 -71.85
C THR A 1022 -18.15 5.63 -72.58
N ALA A 1023 -18.97 5.46 -73.62
CA ALA A 1023 -19.77 6.46 -74.33
C ALA A 1023 -19.04 7.67 -74.98
N ALA A 1024 -18.97 7.58 -76.31
CA ALA A 1024 -19.14 8.61 -77.33
C ALA A 1024 -18.42 9.98 -77.19
N VAL A 1025 -17.62 10.24 -78.23
CA VAL A 1025 -16.98 11.50 -78.65
C VAL A 1025 -15.63 11.79 -77.98
N GLY A 1026 -14.57 11.39 -78.69
CA GLY A 1026 -13.22 11.89 -78.48
C GLY A 1026 -12.37 11.07 -77.51
N ALA A 1027 -12.10 9.80 -77.82
CA ALA A 1027 -11.01 9.09 -77.16
C ALA A 1027 -9.68 9.76 -77.55
N LYS A 1028 -9.04 10.45 -76.59
CA LYS A 1028 -7.67 10.94 -76.73
C LYS A 1028 -6.71 9.86 -76.27
N LEU A 1029 -5.79 9.47 -77.16
CA LEU A 1029 -4.63 8.67 -76.78
C LEU A 1029 -3.43 9.61 -76.73
N THR A 1030 -2.92 9.87 -75.53
CA THR A 1030 -1.76 10.73 -75.30
C THR A 1030 -0.52 9.85 -75.14
N MET A 1031 0.45 9.99 -76.04
CA MET A 1031 1.71 9.25 -75.96
C MET A 1031 2.78 10.09 -75.23
N LEU A 1032 3.44 9.48 -74.23
CA LEU A 1032 4.51 10.09 -73.42
C LEU A 1032 5.60 10.74 -74.29
N PRO A 1033 6.26 11.82 -73.83
CA PRO A 1033 7.26 12.51 -74.61
C PRO A 1033 8.50 11.62 -74.69
N THR A 1034 8.95 11.32 -75.91
CA THR A 1034 10.32 10.80 -76.09
C THR A 1034 11.29 11.95 -75.86
N GLU A 1035 12.40 11.71 -75.15
CA GLU A 1035 13.44 12.72 -74.91
C GLU A 1035 14.11 13.27 -76.18
N ASP A 1036 13.77 12.75 -77.37
CA ASP A 1036 14.35 13.15 -78.66
C ASP A 1036 13.39 14.02 -79.49
N SER A 1037 13.93 15.01 -80.23
CA SER A 1037 13.19 15.77 -81.24
C SER A 1037 12.81 14.89 -82.44
N VAL A 1038 11.52 14.90 -82.79
CA VAL A 1038 10.93 14.02 -83.81
C VAL A 1038 10.98 14.68 -85.19
N SER A 1039 11.61 14.04 -86.17
CA SER A 1039 11.76 14.61 -87.52
C SER A 1039 10.62 14.24 -88.50
N SER A 1040 10.00 13.07 -88.33
CA SER A 1040 8.83 12.63 -89.13
C SER A 1040 8.06 11.51 -88.45
N ILE A 1041 6.75 11.43 -88.74
CA ILE A 1041 5.85 10.38 -88.27
C ILE A 1041 5.12 9.77 -89.47
N GLU A 1042 5.25 8.46 -89.67
CA GLU A 1042 4.48 7.70 -90.67
C GLU A 1042 3.50 6.75 -90.00
N TYR A 1043 2.30 6.59 -90.57
CA TYR A 1043 1.32 5.63 -90.07
C TYR A 1043 0.68 4.75 -91.15
N LYS A 1044 0.29 3.53 -90.75
CA LYS A 1044 -0.40 2.55 -91.60
C LYS A 1044 -1.52 1.85 -90.82
N ILE A 1045 -2.70 1.74 -91.42
CA ILE A 1045 -3.90 1.16 -90.79
C ILE A 1045 -4.16 -0.23 -91.39
N GLY A 1046 -4.26 -1.24 -90.53
CA GLY A 1046 -4.62 -2.62 -90.91
C GLY A 1046 -6.11 -2.88 -90.73
N THR A 1047 -6.85 -2.88 -91.83
CA THR A 1047 -8.23 -3.35 -92.08
C THR A 1047 -9.29 -3.15 -90.98
N SER A 1048 -10.08 -2.08 -91.13
CA SER A 1048 -11.55 -2.15 -91.17
C SER A 1048 -12.07 -1.23 -92.28
N SER A 1049 -13.33 -1.40 -92.71
CA SER A 1049 -13.88 -0.95 -94.01
C SER A 1049 -14.09 0.57 -94.19
N SER A 1050 -13.61 1.41 -93.29
CA SER A 1050 -13.60 2.87 -93.43
C SER A 1050 -12.26 3.41 -92.93
N THR A 1051 -11.47 4.02 -93.81
CA THR A 1051 -10.25 4.74 -93.43
C THR A 1051 -10.61 5.94 -92.56
N PRO A 1052 -10.30 5.95 -91.26
CA PRO A 1052 -10.53 7.11 -90.41
C PRO A 1052 -9.53 8.21 -90.78
N TYR A 1053 -9.97 9.46 -90.75
CA TYR A 1053 -9.07 10.60 -90.82
C TYR A 1053 -8.46 10.81 -89.43
N ILE A 1054 -7.19 10.42 -89.30
CA ILE A 1054 -6.45 10.53 -88.04
C ILE A 1054 -5.70 11.86 -88.03
N GLN A 1055 -5.92 12.68 -86.99
CA GLN A 1055 -5.15 13.90 -86.75
C GLN A 1055 -4.18 13.67 -85.59
N LEU A 1056 -2.94 14.16 -85.76
CA LEU A 1056 -1.83 13.96 -84.84
C LEU A 1056 -1.31 15.33 -84.40
N ASP A 1057 -1.72 15.77 -83.22
CA ASP A 1057 -1.38 17.10 -82.69
C ASP A 1057 -0.33 16.96 -81.59
N ARG A 1058 0.72 17.78 -81.66
CA ARG A 1058 1.73 17.88 -80.60
C ARG A 1058 1.36 19.05 -79.68
N ASP A 1059 1.23 18.80 -78.38
CA ASP A 1059 1.03 19.88 -77.42
C ASP A 1059 2.35 20.54 -76.99
N SER A 1060 2.23 21.64 -76.24
CA SER A 1060 3.37 22.44 -75.78
C SER A 1060 4.34 21.68 -74.89
N ASP A 1061 3.87 20.58 -74.28
CA ASP A 1061 4.64 19.78 -73.34
C ASP A 1061 5.28 18.56 -74.02
N GLY A 1062 5.13 18.47 -75.35
CA GLY A 1062 5.83 17.53 -76.20
C GLY A 1062 5.10 16.22 -76.45
N TYR A 1063 3.86 16.08 -75.99
CA TYR A 1063 3.05 14.89 -76.17
C TYR A 1063 2.36 14.87 -77.52
N TYR A 1064 2.22 13.69 -78.11
CA TYR A 1064 1.48 13.48 -79.35
C TYR A 1064 0.09 12.90 -79.03
N THR A 1065 -0.94 13.58 -79.52
CA THR A 1065 -2.33 13.15 -79.37
C THR A 1065 -2.88 12.67 -80.70
N ILE A 1066 -3.45 11.46 -80.70
CA ILE A 1066 -4.20 10.91 -81.81
C ILE A 1066 -5.69 11.17 -81.56
N SER A 1067 -6.35 11.86 -82.49
CA SER A 1067 -7.75 12.27 -82.37
C SER A 1067 -8.59 11.84 -83.59
N ASN A 1068 -9.92 11.84 -83.44
CA ASN A 1068 -10.93 11.46 -84.44
C ASN A 1068 -10.90 9.98 -84.90
N LEU A 1069 -10.73 9.07 -83.95
CA LEU A 1069 -10.82 7.62 -84.21
C LEU A 1069 -12.30 7.17 -84.18
N ASP A 1070 -12.86 6.78 -85.33
CA ASP A 1070 -14.22 6.28 -85.49
C ASP A 1070 -14.20 4.82 -85.96
N PHE A 1071 -14.68 3.89 -85.12
CA PHE A 1071 -14.62 2.44 -85.38
C PHE A 1071 -15.74 1.70 -84.63
N ALA A 1072 -16.37 0.72 -85.29
CA ALA A 1072 -17.60 0.09 -84.82
C ALA A 1072 -17.37 -0.96 -83.72
N LYS A 1073 -18.41 -1.25 -82.93
CA LYS A 1073 -18.40 -2.31 -81.91
C LYS A 1073 -17.94 -3.65 -82.48
N GLY A 1074 -16.95 -4.24 -81.85
CA GLY A 1074 -16.31 -5.50 -82.21
C GLY A 1074 -15.16 -5.37 -83.20
N GLU A 1075 -14.98 -4.20 -83.82
CA GLU A 1075 -13.87 -3.99 -84.74
C GLU A 1075 -12.55 -3.77 -84.01
N THR A 1076 -11.48 -4.19 -84.69
CA THR A 1076 -10.12 -4.06 -84.22
C THR A 1076 -9.30 -3.27 -85.24
N MET A 1077 -8.81 -2.10 -84.83
CA MET A 1077 -7.94 -1.28 -85.64
C MET A 1077 -6.50 -1.42 -85.16
N THR A 1078 -5.56 -1.55 -86.10
CA THR A 1078 -4.13 -1.50 -85.77
C THR A 1078 -3.49 -0.31 -86.48
N ILE A 1079 -2.91 0.59 -85.69
CA ILE A 1079 -2.19 1.78 -86.16
C ILE A 1079 -0.72 1.55 -85.85
N GLN A 1080 0.12 1.55 -86.88
CA GLN A 1080 1.58 1.59 -86.68
C GLN A 1080 2.05 3.03 -86.80
N ILE A 1081 2.91 3.48 -85.89
CA ILE A 1081 3.44 4.85 -85.84
C ILE A 1081 4.96 4.74 -85.77
N LYS A 1082 5.63 5.23 -86.80
CA LYS A 1082 7.08 5.15 -86.89
C LYS A 1082 7.70 6.52 -86.61
N VAL A 1083 8.55 6.58 -85.59
CA VAL A 1083 9.18 7.81 -85.08
C VAL A 1083 10.70 7.69 -85.24
N THR A 1084 11.31 8.66 -85.92
CA THR A 1084 12.76 8.75 -86.11
C THR A 1084 13.31 9.94 -85.34
N ALA A 1085 14.35 9.72 -84.53
CA ALA A 1085 15.01 10.77 -83.76
C ALA A 1085 16.05 11.51 -84.62
N GLU A 1086 16.14 12.84 -84.50
CA GLU A 1086 17.13 13.64 -85.25
C GLU A 1086 18.57 13.21 -84.92
N ASN A 1087 19.36 12.99 -85.97
CA ASN A 1087 20.77 12.58 -85.91
C ASN A 1087 21.07 11.19 -85.31
N SER A 1088 20.11 10.27 -85.28
CA SER A 1088 20.38 8.85 -85.02
C SER A 1088 19.83 7.95 -86.13
N SER A 1089 20.47 6.80 -86.37
CA SER A 1089 19.93 5.76 -87.25
C SER A 1089 18.80 4.94 -86.60
N TYR A 1090 18.36 5.34 -85.41
CA TYR A 1090 17.38 4.62 -84.63
C TYR A 1090 15.98 5.11 -84.96
N THR A 1091 15.21 4.22 -85.58
CA THR A 1091 13.77 4.41 -85.76
C THR A 1091 13.01 3.50 -84.82
N ARG A 1092 12.03 4.04 -84.09
CA ARG A 1092 11.10 3.26 -83.27
C ARG A 1092 9.75 3.18 -83.95
N THR A 1093 9.27 1.95 -84.15
CA THR A 1093 7.91 1.72 -84.64
C THR A 1093 7.04 1.27 -83.48
N TYR A 1094 6.03 2.07 -83.17
CA TYR A 1094 4.97 1.76 -82.22
C TYR A 1094 3.84 1.08 -82.99
N THR A 1095 3.26 0.01 -82.44
CA THR A 1095 2.05 -0.59 -83.00
C THR A 1095 0.99 -0.53 -81.92
N VAL A 1096 -0.09 0.19 -82.21
CA VAL A 1096 -1.22 0.38 -81.32
C VAL A 1096 -2.40 -0.38 -81.91
N LYS A 1097 -2.82 -1.44 -81.23
CA LYS A 1097 -4.05 -2.17 -81.56
C LYS A 1097 -5.15 -1.69 -80.63
N ILE A 1098 -6.29 -1.31 -81.20
CA ILE A 1098 -7.45 -0.75 -80.52
C ILE A 1098 -8.64 -1.65 -80.85
N ILE A 1099 -9.38 -2.10 -79.84
CA ILE A 1099 -10.54 -2.97 -79.99
C ILE A 1099 -11.75 -2.25 -79.39
N CYS A 1100 -12.79 -1.98 -80.18
CA CYS A 1100 -14.01 -1.37 -79.66
C CYS A 1100 -14.93 -2.45 -79.10
N ASN A 1101 -15.15 -2.47 -77.79
CA ASN A 1101 -16.01 -3.49 -77.18
C ASN A 1101 -17.47 -3.05 -76.99
N TYR A 1102 -17.82 -1.79 -77.28
CA TYR A 1102 -19.17 -1.24 -77.07
C TYR A 1102 -19.83 -0.66 -78.29
#